data_AF-A0AA97GXL1-F1
#
_entry.id   AF-A0AA97GXL1-F1
#
_cell.length_a   1.000
_cell.length_b   1.000
_cell.length_c   1.000
_cell.angle_alpha   90.00
_cell.angle_beta   90.00
_cell.angle_gamma   90.00
#
_symmetry.space_group_name_H-M   'P 1'
#
loop_
_entity.id
_entity.type
_entity.pdbx_description
1 polymer ?
#
loop_
_entity_poly.entity_id
_entity_poly.type
_entity_poly.pdbx_seq_one_letter_code
_entity_poly.pdbx_strand_id
1 'polypeptide(L)'
;MQKQLPAKYYLSHFFELAEFIQTQCTRLLTAKQQLFLSRLIQLDEQSLCTLLRIYSRKPRLVAISSLNYEEIPNLHGAIFKLKQQGLVAHPTSENLDLVLEHLTKPELVSLLANDELMSSTVVFKKSASKGALIQLCKDHIDRTSNLLETLFSQFVMNSRSQYYEYFEFLYSGRLSGGDINHQNRFVMRDLGIAKVRGDVSKTLSRFQTLAEAQTQYQLNQLRMQFKQSESAAQYQNLAQALLAISCEDELAQSIKNKLLIRLYKQLKEHDLAFACELLEYCEGSSEAQELAIRQRYKEGDKEWVEQKLEQIIHDPLDDGILYFAEDFLQRKYNKQQRSRLTQMLVDTEHQLNIDDIYRGDVEQGVCEHYQQQECTVFFSENNLWLSLFTLTFWQELFIDTPHPPCNEFDIYPKVLLADNFYDSQQKQIEQKLAFLTSSDAWFKHVCKAAGQFYDTPTGLFQWHSDVLEPLKLLIKYSDLQNLKSHVLQMTKTFKQLKDGYPDLMVLKEDKLTFEEVKAPGDKLRRNQLVSIDVLKQHGFTVNIVAVNWFNDPNRIYSVVDIETTGGLQGNNKITEIAVVQVQTGEVINQWASLINPERSIPPFITKLTGINAAMVRDAPRFEEVADTLRSLLKGSVFVAHNVNFDYGFIRKEYAALGQGFKMPKLCTVVESRRAFPKLKSYSLGNLAAHFELNLTNHHRALADATATAELLNLIQQTQSKKAS
;
A
#
# COMPACT_ATOMS: atom_id res chain seq x y z
N MET A 1 6.62 22.54 -10.95
CA MET A 1 6.62 22.37 -12.42
C MET A 1 6.52 20.88 -12.70
N GLN A 2 5.46 20.38 -13.35
CA GLN A 2 5.37 18.95 -13.67
C GLN A 2 6.46 18.59 -14.68
N LYS A 3 7.31 17.62 -14.35
CA LYS A 3 8.41 17.18 -15.21
C LYS A 3 7.78 16.49 -16.44
N GLN A 4 8.03 17.00 -17.63
CA GLN A 4 7.50 16.44 -18.87
C GLN A 4 8.54 15.47 -19.46
N LEU A 5 8.10 14.28 -19.87
CA LEU A 5 8.98 13.30 -20.51
C LEU A 5 9.20 13.62 -21.99
N PRO A 6 10.40 13.34 -22.55
CA PRO A 6 10.65 13.44 -23.98
C PRO A 6 9.71 12.54 -24.80
N ALA A 7 9.35 12.92 -26.03
CA ALA A 7 8.38 12.18 -26.85
C ALA A 7 8.71 10.67 -27.01
N LYS A 8 10.00 10.32 -27.11
CA LYS A 8 10.51 8.95 -27.33
C LYS A 8 11.12 8.31 -26.08
N TYR A 9 10.73 8.73 -24.87
CA TYR A 9 11.32 8.24 -23.60
C TYR A 9 11.39 6.71 -23.49
N TYR A 10 10.42 5.99 -24.06
CA TYR A 10 10.31 4.54 -24.00
C TYR A 10 11.39 3.81 -24.83
N LEU A 11 12.02 4.48 -25.82
CA LEU A 11 13.19 3.94 -26.50
C LEU A 11 14.36 3.84 -25.53
N SER A 12 14.61 4.90 -24.75
CA SER A 12 15.66 4.91 -23.73
C SER A 12 15.43 3.79 -22.72
N HIS A 13 14.19 3.57 -22.29
CA HIS A 13 13.84 2.48 -21.37
C HIS A 13 14.09 1.10 -21.98
N PHE A 14 13.76 0.92 -23.27
CA PHE A 14 14.06 -0.32 -23.98
C PHE A 14 15.57 -0.57 -24.09
N PHE A 15 16.36 0.43 -24.45
CA PHE A 15 17.81 0.26 -24.58
C PHE A 15 18.47 0.02 -23.22
N GLU A 16 17.99 0.65 -22.15
CA GLU A 16 18.46 0.36 -20.79
C GLU A 16 18.18 -1.10 -20.41
N LEU A 17 16.97 -1.61 -20.71
CA LEU A 17 16.64 -3.03 -20.54
C LEU A 17 17.52 -3.93 -21.41
N ALA A 18 17.68 -3.61 -22.70
CA ALA A 18 18.44 -4.42 -23.64
C ALA A 18 19.92 -4.51 -23.24
N GLU A 19 20.52 -3.40 -22.84
CA GLU A 19 21.89 -3.32 -22.35
C GLU A 19 22.08 -4.16 -21.09
N PHE A 20 21.17 -4.05 -20.12
CA PHE A 20 21.18 -4.90 -18.92
C PHE A 20 21.15 -6.39 -19.31
N ILE A 21 20.30 -6.77 -20.24
CA ILE A 21 20.16 -8.17 -20.65
C ILE A 21 21.41 -8.68 -21.39
N GLN A 22 21.98 -7.88 -22.30
CA GLN A 22 23.18 -8.25 -23.04
C GLN A 22 24.42 -8.33 -22.14
N THR A 23 24.56 -7.41 -21.18
CA THR A 23 25.75 -7.33 -20.33
C THR A 23 25.68 -8.28 -19.15
N GLN A 24 24.52 -8.38 -18.50
CA GLN A 24 24.39 -9.14 -17.25
C GLN A 24 23.71 -10.49 -17.43
N CYS A 25 22.79 -10.64 -18.38
CA CYS A 25 21.91 -11.81 -18.45
C CYS A 25 22.16 -12.76 -19.63
N THR A 26 23.18 -12.54 -20.47
CA THR A 26 23.41 -13.37 -21.67
C THR A 26 23.48 -14.88 -21.39
N ARG A 27 24.08 -15.29 -20.27
CA ARG A 27 24.13 -16.70 -19.82
C ARG A 27 22.78 -17.29 -19.40
N LEU A 28 21.79 -16.43 -19.15
CA LEU A 28 20.43 -16.77 -18.77
C LEU A 28 19.50 -16.81 -19.99
N LEU A 29 20.04 -16.76 -21.20
CA LEU A 29 19.27 -16.80 -22.44
C LEU A 29 19.58 -18.05 -23.26
N THR A 30 18.55 -18.63 -23.86
CA THR A 30 18.69 -19.61 -24.94
C THR A 30 19.17 -18.94 -26.23
N ALA A 31 19.74 -19.71 -27.16
CA ALA A 31 20.17 -19.19 -28.47
C ALA A 31 19.04 -18.48 -29.25
N LYS A 32 17.80 -18.99 -29.15
CA LYS A 32 16.62 -18.37 -29.79
C LYS A 32 16.29 -17.01 -29.16
N GLN A 33 16.42 -16.88 -27.85
CA GLN A 33 16.19 -15.62 -27.13
C GLN A 33 17.29 -14.58 -27.45
N GLN A 34 18.55 -15.00 -27.51
CA GLN A 34 19.66 -14.10 -27.90
C GLN A 34 19.48 -13.57 -29.34
N LEU A 35 19.11 -14.44 -30.28
CA LEU A 35 18.80 -14.04 -31.65
C LEU A 35 17.59 -13.11 -31.72
N PHE A 36 16.58 -13.33 -30.89
CA PHE A 36 15.42 -12.44 -30.81
C PHE A 36 15.81 -11.04 -30.29
N LEU A 37 16.58 -10.95 -29.22
CA LEU A 37 17.07 -9.66 -28.69
C LEU A 37 17.91 -8.90 -29.73
N SER A 38 18.82 -9.61 -30.42
CA SER A 38 19.66 -9.03 -31.46
C SER A 38 18.81 -8.45 -32.61
N ARG A 39 17.75 -9.15 -33.01
CA ARG A 39 16.81 -8.65 -34.02
C ARG A 39 16.09 -7.37 -33.58
N LEU A 40 15.66 -7.29 -32.31
CA LEU A 40 15.00 -6.08 -31.80
C LEU A 40 15.93 -4.86 -31.79
N ILE A 41 17.20 -5.04 -31.39
CA ILE A 41 18.19 -3.96 -31.34
C ILE A 41 18.56 -3.45 -32.75
N GLN A 42 18.50 -4.32 -33.76
CA GLN A 42 18.79 -3.99 -35.16
C GLN A 42 17.62 -3.35 -35.92
N LEU A 43 16.44 -3.22 -35.30
CA LEU A 43 15.30 -2.55 -35.91
C LEU A 43 15.62 -1.08 -36.17
N ASP A 44 15.13 -0.55 -37.30
CA ASP A 44 15.11 0.89 -37.50
C ASP A 44 14.21 1.56 -36.45
N GLU A 45 14.53 2.80 -36.09
CA GLU A 45 13.89 3.50 -34.98
C GLU A 45 12.36 3.59 -35.12
N GLN A 46 11.84 3.76 -36.34
CA GLN A 46 10.40 3.84 -36.61
C GLN A 46 9.71 2.51 -36.32
N SER A 47 10.31 1.40 -36.78
CA SER A 47 9.85 0.05 -36.50
C SER A 47 9.90 -0.28 -35.01
N LEU A 48 11.00 0.08 -34.33
CA LEU A 48 11.15 -0.15 -32.89
C LEU A 48 10.15 0.67 -32.07
N CYS A 49 9.98 1.96 -32.38
CA CYS A 49 8.97 2.82 -31.75
C CYS A 49 7.57 2.22 -31.87
N THR A 50 7.21 1.81 -33.09
CA THR A 50 5.90 1.19 -33.37
C THR A 50 5.70 -0.07 -32.55
N LEU A 51 6.71 -0.95 -32.51
CA LEU A 51 6.66 -2.19 -31.74
C LEU A 51 6.47 -1.93 -30.24
N LEU A 52 7.25 -1.01 -29.66
CA LEU A 52 7.17 -0.69 -28.23
C LEU A 52 5.83 -0.05 -27.86
N ARG A 53 5.27 0.80 -28.74
CA ARG A 53 3.92 1.36 -28.57
C ARG A 53 2.82 0.31 -28.66
N ILE A 54 3.01 -0.74 -29.47
CA ILE A 54 2.08 -1.88 -29.50
C ILE A 54 2.23 -2.70 -28.20
N TYR A 55 3.46 -3.04 -27.79
CA TYR A 55 3.73 -3.85 -26.61
C TYR A 55 3.30 -3.16 -25.30
N SER A 56 3.26 -1.82 -25.27
CA SER A 56 2.77 -1.05 -24.11
C SER A 56 1.25 -1.09 -23.95
N ARG A 57 0.49 -1.55 -24.96
CA ARG A 57 -0.98 -1.63 -24.89
C ARG A 57 -1.41 -2.87 -24.11
N LYS A 58 -2.39 -2.72 -23.22
CA LYS A 58 -2.99 -3.85 -22.47
C LYS A 58 -3.75 -4.84 -23.37
N PRO A 59 -4.55 -4.42 -24.37
CA PRO A 59 -5.29 -5.37 -25.21
C PRO A 59 -4.38 -6.21 -26.11
N ARG A 60 -4.75 -7.48 -26.31
CA ARG A 60 -4.10 -8.38 -27.28
C ARG A 60 -4.36 -7.97 -28.73
N LEU A 61 -5.45 -7.26 -29.00
CA LEU A 61 -5.79 -6.72 -30.31
C LEU A 61 -5.71 -5.19 -30.26
N VAL A 62 -5.01 -4.59 -31.21
CA VAL A 62 -4.83 -3.14 -31.29
C VAL A 62 -5.32 -2.63 -32.64
N ALA A 63 -6.27 -1.70 -32.64
CA ALA A 63 -6.69 -1.00 -33.84
C ALA A 63 -5.57 -0.08 -34.33
N ILE A 64 -5.19 -0.16 -35.61
CA ILE A 64 -4.10 0.63 -36.18
C ILE A 64 -4.43 2.13 -36.11
N SER A 65 -5.70 2.50 -36.28
CA SER A 65 -6.20 3.88 -36.14
C SER A 65 -5.96 4.49 -34.74
N SER A 66 -5.78 3.66 -33.70
CA SER A 66 -5.49 4.11 -32.34
C SER A 66 -4.01 4.39 -32.08
N LEU A 67 -3.11 4.05 -33.01
CA LEU A 67 -1.67 4.25 -32.91
C LEU A 67 -1.26 5.59 -33.53
N ASN A 68 -1.90 6.68 -33.09
CA ASN A 68 -1.60 8.03 -33.57
C ASN A 68 -0.51 8.70 -32.72
N TYR A 69 0.72 8.74 -33.25
CA TYR A 69 1.90 9.28 -32.57
C TYR A 69 2.71 10.16 -33.53
N GLU A 70 2.93 11.42 -33.17
CA GLU A 70 3.68 12.39 -34.00
C GLU A 70 5.10 11.91 -34.30
N GLU A 71 5.71 11.18 -33.37
CA GLU A 71 7.05 10.64 -33.50
C GLU A 71 7.18 9.44 -34.45
N ILE A 72 6.06 8.92 -34.96
CA ILE A 72 5.98 7.77 -35.89
C ILE A 72 5.30 8.20 -37.22
N PRO A 73 5.98 8.98 -38.08
CA PRO A 73 5.40 9.49 -39.33
C PRO A 73 4.98 8.41 -40.35
N ASN A 74 5.63 7.24 -40.36
CA ASN A 74 5.30 6.15 -41.29
C ASN A 74 4.87 4.87 -40.56
N LEU A 75 3.74 4.94 -39.87
CA LEU A 75 3.17 3.83 -39.09
C LEU A 75 2.93 2.57 -39.96
N HIS A 76 2.29 2.72 -41.12
CA HIS A 76 1.95 1.57 -41.98
C HIS A 76 3.20 0.86 -42.51
N GLY A 77 4.22 1.61 -42.93
CA GLY A 77 5.50 1.05 -43.36
C GLY A 77 6.24 0.33 -42.23
N ALA A 78 6.21 0.90 -41.02
CA ALA A 78 6.78 0.26 -39.83
C ALA A 78 6.06 -1.06 -39.48
N ILE A 79 4.72 -1.07 -39.46
CA ILE A 79 3.92 -2.28 -39.22
C ILE A 79 4.22 -3.35 -40.28
N PHE A 80 4.32 -2.97 -41.56
CA PHE A 80 4.65 -3.90 -42.64
C PHE A 80 6.01 -4.59 -42.43
N LYS A 81 7.05 -3.82 -42.09
CA LYS A 81 8.38 -4.37 -41.75
C LYS A 81 8.32 -5.31 -40.56
N LEU A 82 7.63 -4.93 -39.49
CA LEU A 82 7.47 -5.76 -38.29
C LEU A 82 6.74 -7.08 -38.62
N LYS A 83 5.76 -7.06 -39.52
CA LYS A 83 5.07 -8.26 -40.02
C LYS A 83 6.02 -9.16 -40.82
N GLN A 84 6.83 -8.62 -41.73
CA GLN A 84 7.83 -9.39 -42.47
C GLN A 84 8.84 -10.08 -41.56
N GLN A 85 9.18 -9.44 -40.44
CA GLN A 85 10.08 -10.02 -39.43
C GLN A 85 9.39 -10.94 -38.42
N GLY A 86 8.07 -11.12 -38.51
CA GLY A 86 7.28 -11.96 -37.61
C GLY A 86 7.19 -11.43 -36.17
N LEU A 87 7.41 -10.13 -35.95
CA LEU A 87 7.37 -9.51 -34.61
C LEU A 87 5.95 -9.07 -34.21
N VAL A 88 5.09 -8.85 -35.20
CA VAL A 88 3.65 -8.61 -35.05
C VAL A 88 2.90 -9.40 -36.13
N ALA A 89 1.63 -9.71 -35.87
CA ALA A 89 0.77 -10.41 -36.83
C ALA A 89 -0.51 -9.60 -37.09
N HIS A 90 -1.19 -9.88 -38.21
CA HIS A 90 -2.59 -9.49 -38.35
C HIS A 90 -3.47 -10.60 -37.74
N PRO A 91 -4.70 -10.27 -37.31
CA PRO A 91 -5.66 -11.28 -36.88
C PRO A 91 -5.96 -12.26 -38.02
N THR A 92 -6.26 -13.51 -37.67
CA THR A 92 -6.78 -14.50 -38.62
C THR A 92 -8.23 -14.85 -38.27
N SER A 93 -8.87 -15.75 -39.03
CA SER A 93 -10.22 -16.24 -38.73
C SER A 93 -10.36 -16.84 -37.33
N GLU A 94 -9.28 -17.36 -36.73
CA GLU A 94 -9.27 -17.83 -35.34
C GLU A 94 -9.44 -16.69 -34.32
N ASN A 95 -9.16 -15.45 -34.72
CA ASN A 95 -9.25 -14.27 -33.87
C ASN A 95 -10.50 -13.42 -34.15
N LEU A 96 -11.38 -13.86 -35.04
CA LEU A 96 -12.57 -13.10 -35.45
C LEU A 96 -13.41 -12.66 -34.25
N ASP A 97 -13.64 -13.56 -33.29
CA ASP A 97 -14.45 -13.26 -32.10
C ASP A 97 -13.89 -12.08 -31.29
N LEU A 98 -12.56 -12.01 -31.16
CA LEU A 98 -11.86 -10.92 -30.50
C LEU A 98 -11.95 -9.62 -31.29
N VAL A 99 -11.90 -9.70 -32.63
CA VAL A 99 -12.07 -8.54 -33.52
C VAL A 99 -13.48 -7.98 -33.36
N LEU A 100 -14.51 -8.82 -33.40
CA LEU A 100 -15.91 -8.43 -33.26
C LEU A 100 -16.19 -7.72 -31.94
N GLU A 101 -15.58 -8.18 -30.85
CA GLU A 101 -15.70 -7.53 -29.53
C GLU A 101 -15.12 -6.10 -29.51
N HIS A 102 -14.09 -5.85 -30.33
CA HIS A 102 -13.42 -4.56 -30.44
C HIS A 102 -14.19 -3.53 -31.28
N LEU A 103 -15.04 -3.99 -32.21
CA LEU A 103 -15.79 -3.11 -33.11
C LEU A 103 -16.83 -2.26 -32.40
N THR A 104 -17.12 -1.11 -32.99
CA THR A 104 -18.22 -0.24 -32.61
C THR A 104 -19.55 -0.78 -33.12
N LYS A 105 -20.66 -0.31 -32.52
CA LYS A 105 -22.00 -0.73 -32.94
C LYS A 105 -22.29 -0.45 -34.43
N PRO A 106 -21.90 0.71 -35.01
CA PRO A 106 -22.07 0.95 -36.45
C PRO A 106 -21.27 0.00 -37.34
N GLU A 107 -20.05 -0.36 -36.95
CA GLU A 107 -19.22 -1.31 -37.70
C GLU A 107 -19.85 -2.71 -37.71
N LEU A 108 -20.34 -3.18 -36.57
CA LEU A 108 -21.05 -4.47 -36.47
C LEU A 108 -22.32 -4.51 -37.33
N VAL A 109 -23.08 -3.42 -37.35
CA VAL A 109 -24.27 -3.30 -38.22
C VAL A 109 -23.87 -3.33 -39.70
N SER A 110 -22.74 -2.74 -40.05
CA SER A 110 -22.25 -2.72 -41.44
C SER A 110 -21.77 -4.11 -41.88
N LEU A 111 -21.13 -4.87 -40.99
CA LEU A 111 -20.77 -6.27 -41.26
C LEU A 111 -22.00 -7.14 -41.49
N LEU A 112 -22.99 -7.08 -40.60
CA LEU A 112 -24.24 -7.86 -40.72
C LEU A 112 -25.08 -7.50 -41.95
N ALA A 113 -24.90 -6.29 -42.50
CA ALA A 113 -25.58 -5.85 -43.72
C ALA A 113 -24.87 -6.29 -45.01
N ASN A 114 -23.69 -6.90 -44.92
CA ASN A 114 -22.95 -7.40 -46.07
C ASN A 114 -23.27 -8.89 -46.29
N ASP A 115 -24.18 -9.17 -47.22
CA ASP A 115 -24.62 -10.54 -47.53
C ASP A 115 -23.47 -11.45 -48.02
N GLU A 116 -22.42 -10.91 -48.65
CA GLU A 116 -21.25 -11.68 -49.11
C GLU A 116 -20.34 -12.16 -47.96
N LEU A 117 -20.49 -11.57 -46.77
CA LEU A 117 -19.76 -11.97 -45.56
C LEU A 117 -20.54 -12.97 -44.70
N MET A 118 -21.82 -13.22 -45.01
CA MET A 118 -22.70 -14.06 -44.19
C MET A 118 -22.86 -15.47 -44.78
N SER A 119 -22.82 -16.48 -43.92
CA SER A 119 -23.14 -17.88 -44.27
C SER A 119 -24.62 -18.12 -44.54
N SER A 120 -25.48 -17.19 -44.12
CA SER A 120 -26.94 -17.23 -44.26
C SER A 120 -27.52 -15.83 -44.19
N THR A 121 -28.70 -15.60 -44.77
CA THR A 121 -29.38 -14.30 -44.68
C THR A 121 -29.78 -14.00 -43.23
N VAL A 122 -29.29 -12.88 -42.69
CA VAL A 122 -29.52 -12.48 -41.29
C VAL A 122 -30.50 -11.31 -41.22
N VAL A 123 -31.59 -11.47 -40.48
CA VAL A 123 -32.49 -10.36 -40.14
C VAL A 123 -32.14 -9.84 -38.75
N PHE A 124 -31.78 -8.56 -38.65
CA PHE A 124 -31.39 -7.96 -37.38
C PHE A 124 -31.93 -6.53 -37.22
N LYS A 125 -32.10 -6.09 -35.97
CA LYS A 125 -32.50 -4.72 -35.64
C LYS A 125 -31.25 -3.86 -35.41
N LYS A 126 -31.07 -2.77 -36.17
CA LYS A 126 -29.96 -1.82 -35.96
C LYS A 126 -29.91 -1.23 -34.54
N SER A 127 -31.05 -1.17 -33.86
CA SER A 127 -31.17 -0.70 -32.47
C SER A 127 -30.74 -1.71 -31.41
N ALA A 128 -30.50 -2.99 -31.77
CA ALA A 128 -30.11 -4.05 -30.83
C ALA A 128 -28.85 -3.72 -30.00
N SER A 129 -28.67 -4.35 -28.85
CA SER A 129 -27.50 -4.11 -27.99
C SER A 129 -26.20 -4.56 -28.67
N LYS A 130 -25.05 -3.98 -28.30
CA LYS A 130 -23.74 -4.37 -28.86
C LYS A 130 -23.47 -5.87 -28.67
N GLY A 131 -23.79 -6.42 -27.50
CA GLY A 131 -23.64 -7.84 -27.21
C GLY A 131 -24.48 -8.73 -28.13
N ALA A 132 -25.74 -8.36 -28.40
CA ALA A 132 -26.60 -9.10 -29.32
C ALA A 132 -26.08 -9.06 -30.76
N LEU A 133 -25.55 -7.91 -31.21
CA LEU A 133 -24.96 -7.76 -32.53
C LEU A 133 -23.66 -8.56 -32.67
N ILE A 134 -22.81 -8.59 -31.63
CA ILE A 134 -21.62 -9.44 -31.60
C ILE A 134 -22.04 -10.90 -31.74
N GLN A 135 -23.02 -11.36 -30.97
CA GLN A 135 -23.45 -12.75 -31.02
C GLN A 135 -23.95 -13.14 -32.42
N LEU A 136 -24.78 -12.30 -33.04
CA LEU A 136 -25.23 -12.50 -34.42
C LEU A 136 -24.06 -12.57 -35.42
N CYS A 137 -23.04 -11.72 -35.25
CA CYS A 137 -21.83 -11.79 -36.08
C CYS A 137 -21.08 -13.12 -35.89
N LYS A 138 -20.92 -13.57 -34.63
CA LYS A 138 -20.24 -14.83 -34.29
C LYS A 138 -20.95 -16.04 -34.90
N ASP A 139 -22.28 -16.01 -34.91
CA ASP A 139 -23.12 -17.12 -35.36
C ASP A 139 -23.21 -17.22 -36.89
N HIS A 140 -23.19 -16.08 -37.60
CA HIS A 140 -23.55 -16.04 -39.02
C HIS A 140 -22.43 -15.63 -39.99
N ILE A 141 -21.33 -15.00 -39.55
CA ILE A 141 -20.22 -14.65 -40.44
C ILE A 141 -19.59 -15.92 -41.01
N ASP A 142 -19.41 -15.97 -42.33
CA ASP A 142 -18.59 -17.00 -42.97
C ASP A 142 -17.10 -16.77 -42.64
N ARG A 143 -16.58 -17.58 -41.72
CA ARG A 143 -15.19 -17.53 -41.26
C ARG A 143 -14.16 -17.86 -42.35
N THR A 144 -14.60 -18.40 -43.48
CA THR A 144 -13.74 -18.73 -44.63
C THR A 144 -13.72 -17.64 -45.70
N SER A 145 -14.55 -16.60 -45.56
CA SER A 145 -14.64 -15.52 -46.55
C SER A 145 -13.34 -14.70 -46.62
N ASN A 146 -12.79 -14.57 -47.83
CA ASN A 146 -11.62 -13.73 -48.10
C ASN A 146 -11.87 -12.24 -47.82
N LEU A 147 -13.13 -11.81 -47.75
CA LEU A 147 -13.49 -10.43 -47.42
C LEU A 147 -13.09 -10.03 -45.99
N LEU A 148 -12.89 -11.01 -45.10
CA LEU A 148 -12.39 -10.77 -43.74
C LEU A 148 -10.98 -10.20 -43.70
N GLU A 149 -10.15 -10.41 -44.72
CA GLU A 149 -8.80 -9.84 -44.80
C GLU A 149 -8.81 -8.30 -44.75
N THR A 150 -9.81 -7.67 -45.36
CA THR A 150 -9.97 -6.21 -45.31
C THR A 150 -10.24 -5.74 -43.88
N LEU A 151 -11.05 -6.49 -43.12
CA LEU A 151 -11.32 -6.21 -41.72
C LEU A 151 -10.06 -6.44 -40.86
N PHE A 152 -9.39 -7.59 -41.03
CA PHE A 152 -8.19 -7.94 -40.27
C PHE A 152 -7.04 -6.96 -40.50
N SER A 153 -6.93 -6.38 -41.71
CA SER A 153 -5.90 -5.41 -42.06
C SER A 153 -5.92 -4.13 -41.21
N GLN A 154 -7.06 -3.81 -40.57
CA GLN A 154 -7.25 -2.63 -39.72
C GLN A 154 -6.66 -2.81 -38.31
N PHE A 155 -6.25 -4.03 -37.98
CA PHE A 155 -5.78 -4.39 -36.66
C PHE A 155 -4.38 -5.01 -36.71
N VAL A 156 -3.73 -4.98 -35.57
CA VAL A 156 -2.50 -5.71 -35.30
C VAL A 156 -2.67 -6.51 -34.01
N MET A 157 -2.23 -7.76 -34.04
CA MET A 157 -2.13 -8.58 -32.85
C MET A 157 -0.90 -8.12 -32.06
N ASN A 158 -1.12 -7.74 -30.80
CA ASN A 158 -0.07 -7.53 -29.83
C ASN A 158 0.53 -8.89 -29.45
N SER A 159 1.40 -9.39 -30.33
CA SER A 159 2.14 -10.63 -30.19
C SER A 159 3.36 -10.43 -29.30
N ARG A 160 3.19 -9.77 -28.14
CA ARG A 160 4.26 -9.58 -27.16
C ARG A 160 4.87 -10.93 -26.85
N SER A 161 6.06 -11.17 -27.39
CA SER A 161 6.69 -12.48 -27.35
C SER A 161 6.97 -12.86 -25.90
N GLN A 162 6.80 -14.15 -25.58
CA GLN A 162 7.26 -14.71 -24.31
C GLN A 162 8.75 -14.42 -24.08
N TYR A 163 9.55 -14.23 -25.14
CA TYR A 163 10.94 -13.82 -25.02
C TYR A 163 11.10 -12.40 -24.48
N TYR A 164 10.27 -11.44 -24.94
CA TYR A 164 10.31 -10.07 -24.44
C TYR A 164 9.82 -10.01 -22.99
N GLU A 165 8.74 -10.74 -22.68
CA GLU A 165 8.26 -10.89 -21.29
C GLU A 165 9.34 -11.49 -20.37
N TYR A 166 10.09 -12.48 -20.86
CA TYR A 166 11.20 -13.08 -20.12
C TYR A 166 12.33 -12.07 -19.85
N PHE A 167 12.67 -11.20 -20.79
CA PHE A 167 13.66 -10.14 -20.56
C PHE A 167 13.22 -9.19 -19.45
N GLU A 168 11.96 -8.79 -19.44
CA GLU A 168 11.41 -7.97 -18.37
C GLU A 168 11.40 -8.67 -17.03
N PHE A 169 11.14 -9.99 -17.03
CA PHE A 169 11.23 -10.82 -15.85
C PHE A 169 12.67 -10.85 -15.31
N LEU A 170 13.67 -11.05 -16.17
CA LEU A 170 15.08 -11.04 -15.76
C LEU A 170 15.47 -9.70 -15.11
N TYR A 171 14.99 -8.59 -15.67
CA TYR A 171 15.23 -7.25 -15.12
C TYR A 171 14.48 -7.02 -13.79
N SER A 172 13.18 -7.31 -13.74
CA SER A 172 12.31 -6.94 -12.61
C SER A 172 12.18 -7.98 -11.51
N GLY A 173 12.52 -9.25 -11.78
CA GLY A 173 12.33 -10.40 -10.91
C GLY A 173 10.88 -10.88 -10.77
N ARG A 174 9.91 -10.27 -11.48
CA ARG A 174 8.50 -10.64 -11.37
C ARG A 174 7.70 -10.31 -12.62
N LEU A 175 6.68 -11.14 -12.90
CA LEU A 175 5.66 -10.79 -13.88
C LEU A 175 4.49 -10.02 -13.23
N SER A 176 4.01 -8.99 -13.91
CA SER A 176 2.87 -8.18 -13.49
C SER A 176 1.91 -8.03 -14.66
N GLY A 177 0.62 -8.21 -14.40
CA GLY A 177 -0.44 -7.75 -15.29
C GLY A 177 -0.78 -6.29 -14.98
N GLY A 178 -0.87 -5.43 -16.00
CA GLY A 178 -1.43 -4.08 -15.87
C GLY A 178 -0.41 -2.94 -15.72
N ASP A 179 -0.75 -1.94 -14.89
CA ASP A 179 -0.04 -0.64 -14.79
C ASP A 179 1.31 -0.66 -14.07
N ILE A 180 1.89 -1.84 -13.85
CA ILE A 180 3.21 -1.99 -13.21
C ILE A 180 4.08 -2.90 -14.08
N ASN A 181 4.07 -2.70 -15.39
CA ASN A 181 5.08 -3.28 -16.28
C ASN A 181 6.39 -2.50 -16.13
N HIS A 182 7.52 -3.04 -16.58
CA HIS A 182 8.83 -2.37 -16.51
C HIS A 182 8.76 -0.91 -17.00
N GLN A 183 8.05 -0.65 -18.11
CA GLN A 183 7.87 0.70 -18.69
C GLN A 183 7.28 1.70 -17.70
N ASN A 184 6.31 1.29 -16.87
CA ASN A 184 5.69 2.20 -15.91
C ASN A 184 6.65 2.52 -14.75
N ARG A 185 7.55 1.61 -14.37
CA ARG A 185 8.55 1.89 -13.32
C ARG A 185 9.55 2.96 -13.77
N PHE A 186 10.03 2.85 -15.00
CA PHE A 186 10.89 3.86 -15.61
C PHE A 186 10.22 5.22 -15.77
N VAL A 187 8.97 5.24 -16.23
CA VAL A 187 8.16 6.47 -16.31
C VAL A 187 8.02 7.12 -14.93
N MET A 188 7.67 6.35 -13.90
CA MET A 188 7.49 6.88 -12.55
C MET A 188 8.80 7.37 -11.93
N ARG A 189 9.93 6.73 -12.24
CA ARG A 189 11.29 7.21 -11.90
C ARG A 189 11.58 8.55 -12.57
N ASP A 190 11.42 8.62 -13.89
CA ASP A 190 11.80 9.79 -14.66
C ASP A 190 10.93 11.02 -14.32
N LEU A 191 9.66 10.80 -13.96
CA LEU A 191 8.74 11.82 -13.43
C LEU A 191 9.05 12.24 -11.99
N GLY A 192 9.92 11.52 -11.27
CA GLY A 192 10.24 11.78 -9.86
C GLY A 192 9.17 11.31 -8.87
N ILE A 193 8.22 10.47 -9.32
CA ILE A 193 7.14 9.94 -8.47
C ILE A 193 7.63 8.71 -7.69
N ALA A 194 8.39 7.82 -8.35
CA ALA A 194 9.03 6.68 -7.69
C ALA A 194 10.48 7.02 -7.39
N LYS A 195 10.87 7.01 -6.11
CA LYS A 195 12.28 7.11 -5.73
C LYS A 195 12.98 5.77 -6.01
N VAL A 196 14.18 5.83 -6.55
CA VAL A 196 15.07 4.68 -6.83
C VAL A 196 16.41 4.83 -6.11
N ARG A 197 17.18 3.75 -5.95
CA ARG A 197 18.44 3.76 -5.19
C ARG A 197 19.57 4.61 -5.79
N GLY A 198 19.43 5.08 -7.03
CA GLY A 198 20.49 5.79 -7.75
C GLY A 198 21.54 4.81 -8.27
N ASP A 199 22.82 5.20 -8.20
CA ASP A 199 23.93 4.48 -8.84
C ASP A 199 24.18 3.09 -8.21
N VAL A 200 23.83 2.04 -8.95
CA VAL A 200 24.09 0.64 -8.59
C VAL A 200 25.39 0.22 -9.30
N SER A 201 26.51 0.58 -8.67
CA SER A 201 27.88 0.55 -9.26
C SER A 201 28.35 -0.79 -9.80
N LYS A 202 27.66 -1.89 -9.48
CA LYS A 202 27.83 -3.22 -10.09
C LYS A 202 26.46 -3.86 -10.26
N THR A 203 25.75 -3.45 -11.30
CA THR A 203 24.53 -4.12 -11.75
C THR A 203 24.86 -5.59 -12.04
N LEU A 204 24.36 -6.53 -11.22
CA LEU A 204 24.55 -7.98 -11.42
C LEU A 204 23.30 -8.62 -12.01
N SER A 205 23.45 -9.85 -12.53
CA SER A 205 22.31 -10.68 -12.90
C SER A 205 21.52 -11.12 -11.66
N ARG A 206 20.19 -11.15 -11.77
CA ARG A 206 19.32 -11.57 -10.67
C ARG A 206 19.43 -13.05 -10.33
N PHE A 207 19.62 -13.85 -11.37
CA PHE A 207 19.77 -15.29 -11.29
C PHE A 207 21.20 -15.66 -11.64
N GLN A 208 21.70 -16.74 -11.05
CA GLN A 208 23.03 -17.26 -11.32
C GLN A 208 23.02 -18.23 -12.50
N THR A 209 21.96 -19.03 -12.64
CA THR A 209 21.85 -20.06 -13.68
C THR A 209 20.60 -19.90 -14.54
N LEU A 210 20.64 -20.46 -15.75
CA LEU A 210 19.48 -20.49 -16.65
C LEU A 210 18.31 -21.28 -16.03
N ALA A 211 18.59 -22.40 -15.36
CA ALA A 211 17.59 -23.24 -14.71
C ALA A 211 16.83 -22.46 -13.63
N GLU A 212 17.54 -21.77 -12.74
CA GLU A 212 16.98 -20.90 -11.70
C GLU A 212 16.03 -19.85 -12.30
N ALA A 213 16.50 -19.14 -13.34
CA ALA A 213 15.72 -18.11 -14.01
C ALA A 213 14.47 -18.68 -14.70
N GLN A 214 14.56 -19.85 -15.33
CA GLN A 214 13.45 -20.49 -16.03
C GLN A 214 12.39 -21.02 -15.04
N THR A 215 12.82 -21.67 -13.97
CA THR A 215 11.92 -22.18 -12.92
C THR A 215 11.13 -21.03 -12.28
N GLN A 216 11.81 -19.94 -11.87
CA GLN A 216 11.11 -18.79 -11.30
C GLN A 216 10.23 -18.05 -12.31
N TYR A 217 10.60 -18.00 -13.59
CA TYR A 217 9.76 -17.44 -14.65
C TYR A 217 8.47 -18.25 -14.81
N GLN A 218 8.56 -19.58 -14.87
CA GLN A 218 7.41 -20.48 -14.97
C GLN A 218 6.47 -20.33 -13.76
N LEU A 219 7.02 -20.27 -12.54
CA LEU A 219 6.23 -20.00 -11.33
C LEU A 219 5.51 -18.64 -11.40
N ASN A 220 6.16 -17.60 -11.94
CA ASN A 220 5.53 -16.30 -12.14
C ASN A 220 4.42 -16.33 -13.21
N GLN A 221 4.57 -17.15 -14.26
CA GLN A 221 3.53 -17.35 -15.27
C GLN A 221 2.31 -18.05 -14.67
N LEU A 222 2.51 -19.14 -13.91
CA LEU A 222 1.42 -19.82 -13.19
C LEU A 222 0.74 -18.87 -12.20
N ARG A 223 1.48 -17.98 -11.53
CA ARG A 223 0.88 -16.92 -10.69
C ARG A 223 -0.01 -15.96 -11.48
N MET A 224 0.37 -15.59 -12.70
CA MET A 224 -0.47 -14.74 -13.55
C MET A 224 -1.71 -15.48 -14.03
N GLN A 225 -1.57 -16.75 -14.42
CA GLN A 225 -2.71 -17.59 -14.82
C GLN A 225 -3.68 -17.83 -13.67
N PHE A 226 -3.19 -18.01 -12.44
CA PHE A 226 -4.03 -18.11 -11.24
C PHE A 226 -4.95 -16.88 -11.10
N LYS A 227 -4.46 -15.67 -11.37
CA LYS A 227 -5.27 -14.44 -11.30
C LYS A 227 -6.34 -14.34 -12.39
N GLN A 228 -6.17 -15.07 -13.48
CA GLN A 228 -7.08 -15.09 -14.64
C GLN A 228 -8.04 -16.28 -14.59
N SER A 229 -7.85 -17.19 -13.65
CA SER A 229 -8.67 -18.39 -13.52
C SER A 229 -9.97 -18.05 -12.79
N GLU A 230 -11.08 -18.63 -13.26
CA GLU A 230 -12.42 -18.38 -12.74
C GLU A 230 -13.17 -19.67 -12.39
N SER A 231 -12.61 -20.84 -12.73
CA SER A 231 -13.25 -22.14 -12.48
C SER A 231 -12.35 -23.14 -11.74
N ALA A 232 -12.99 -24.06 -11.01
CA ALA A 232 -12.30 -25.13 -10.30
C ALA A 232 -11.40 -25.98 -11.21
N ALA A 233 -11.86 -26.30 -12.43
CA ALA A 233 -11.08 -27.06 -13.40
C ALA A 233 -9.79 -26.33 -13.83
N GLN A 234 -9.84 -25.01 -14.02
CA GLN A 234 -8.65 -24.21 -14.30
C GLN A 234 -7.67 -24.22 -13.12
N TYR A 235 -8.17 -24.10 -11.89
CA TYR A 235 -7.34 -24.19 -10.69
C TYR A 235 -6.71 -25.58 -10.50
N GLN A 236 -7.43 -26.67 -10.81
CA GLN A 236 -6.89 -28.03 -10.76
C GLN A 236 -5.75 -28.22 -11.77
N ASN A 237 -5.93 -27.77 -13.02
CA ASN A 237 -4.88 -27.84 -14.03
C ASN A 237 -3.63 -27.04 -13.61
N LEU A 238 -3.83 -25.86 -13.01
CA LEU A 238 -2.72 -25.06 -12.46
C LEU A 238 -2.01 -25.77 -11.32
N ALA A 239 -2.76 -26.42 -10.42
CA ALA A 239 -2.18 -27.17 -9.32
C ALA A 239 -1.31 -28.33 -9.82
N GLN A 240 -1.80 -29.12 -10.78
CA GLN A 240 -1.03 -30.20 -11.38
C GLN A 240 0.26 -29.69 -12.07
N ALA A 241 0.15 -28.59 -12.82
CA ALA A 241 1.32 -27.96 -13.43
C ALA A 241 2.34 -27.47 -12.39
N LEU A 242 1.87 -26.96 -11.26
CA LEU A 242 2.72 -26.48 -10.16
C LEU A 242 3.40 -27.62 -9.40
N LEU A 243 2.72 -28.74 -9.17
CA LEU A 243 3.27 -29.93 -8.52
C LEU A 243 4.45 -30.51 -9.31
N ALA A 244 4.36 -30.49 -10.64
CA ALA A 244 5.40 -30.99 -11.54
C ALA A 244 6.70 -30.15 -11.57
N ILE A 245 6.73 -28.96 -10.97
CA ILE A 245 7.91 -28.08 -10.96
C ILE A 245 8.82 -28.43 -9.79
N SER A 246 10.07 -28.79 -10.08
CA SER A 246 11.17 -28.85 -9.09
C SER A 246 11.77 -27.46 -8.88
N CYS A 247 11.95 -27.05 -7.63
CA CYS A 247 12.53 -25.74 -7.29
C CYS A 247 14.05 -25.85 -7.15
N GLU A 248 14.78 -24.90 -7.75
CA GLU A 248 16.24 -24.84 -7.73
C GLU A 248 16.78 -24.10 -6.50
N ASP A 249 15.95 -23.28 -5.85
CA ASP A 249 16.32 -22.40 -4.76
C ASP A 249 15.14 -22.17 -3.79
N GLU A 250 15.45 -21.66 -2.60
CA GLU A 250 14.46 -21.40 -1.54
C GLU A 250 13.43 -20.33 -1.90
N LEU A 251 13.79 -19.36 -2.74
CA LEU A 251 12.88 -18.31 -3.18
C LEU A 251 11.82 -18.89 -4.13
N ALA A 252 12.23 -19.75 -5.06
CA ALA A 252 11.35 -20.52 -5.93
C ALA A 252 10.41 -21.40 -5.10
N GLN A 253 10.94 -22.13 -4.10
CA GLN A 253 10.13 -22.93 -3.20
C GLN A 253 9.12 -22.08 -2.40
N SER A 254 9.54 -20.90 -1.91
CA SER A 254 8.64 -19.96 -1.24
C SER A 254 7.51 -19.47 -2.15
N ILE A 255 7.81 -19.21 -3.43
CA ILE A 255 6.78 -18.82 -4.42
C ILE A 255 5.84 -20.00 -4.69
N LYS A 256 6.36 -21.22 -4.85
CA LYS A 256 5.58 -22.45 -5.05
C LYS A 256 4.63 -22.69 -3.88
N ASN A 257 5.13 -22.67 -2.64
CA ASN A 257 4.32 -22.82 -1.42
C ASN A 257 3.17 -21.81 -1.36
N LYS A 258 3.45 -20.52 -1.63
CA LYS A 258 2.43 -19.46 -1.64
C LYS A 258 1.34 -19.71 -2.68
N LEU A 259 1.68 -20.27 -3.84
CA LEU A 259 0.70 -20.61 -4.87
C LEU A 259 -0.11 -21.84 -4.50
N LEU A 260 0.53 -22.90 -3.97
CA LEU A 260 -0.16 -24.11 -3.49
C LEU A 260 -1.19 -23.78 -2.41
N ILE A 261 -0.83 -22.96 -1.42
CA ILE A 261 -1.75 -22.50 -0.36
C ILE A 261 -2.94 -21.73 -0.93
N ARG A 262 -2.72 -20.89 -1.95
CA ARG A 262 -3.81 -20.17 -2.62
C ARG A 262 -4.73 -21.12 -3.37
N LEU A 263 -4.18 -22.11 -4.05
CA LEU A 263 -4.93 -23.14 -4.76
C LEU A 263 -5.74 -24.00 -3.79
N TYR A 264 -5.17 -24.41 -2.65
CA TYR A 264 -5.89 -25.06 -1.56
C TYR A 264 -7.14 -24.25 -1.16
N LYS A 265 -6.99 -22.94 -0.94
CA LYS A 265 -8.11 -22.06 -0.55
C LYS A 265 -9.22 -22.00 -1.61
N GLN A 266 -8.88 -22.11 -2.91
CA GLN A 266 -9.87 -22.14 -4.00
C GLN A 266 -10.52 -23.51 -4.19
N LEU A 267 -9.77 -24.59 -3.99
CA LEU A 267 -10.20 -25.95 -4.33
C LEU A 267 -10.86 -26.70 -3.17
N LYS A 268 -10.61 -26.33 -1.91
CA LYS A 268 -11.08 -27.08 -0.73
C LYS A 268 -12.60 -27.29 -0.64
N GLU A 269 -13.41 -26.41 -1.25
CA GLU A 269 -14.88 -26.53 -1.27
C GLU A 269 -15.38 -27.40 -2.45
N HIS A 270 -14.50 -27.72 -3.41
CA HIS A 270 -14.82 -28.50 -4.61
C HIS A 270 -14.23 -29.92 -4.56
N ASP A 271 -12.97 -30.04 -4.14
CA ASP A 271 -12.23 -31.29 -4.01
C ASP A 271 -11.27 -31.16 -2.82
N LEU A 272 -11.76 -31.55 -1.65
CA LEU A 272 -11.05 -31.40 -0.39
C LEU A 272 -9.83 -32.32 -0.29
N ALA A 273 -9.93 -33.55 -0.81
CA ALA A 273 -8.85 -34.52 -0.77
C ALA A 273 -7.65 -34.02 -1.57
N PHE A 274 -7.89 -33.59 -2.82
CA PHE A 274 -6.84 -33.01 -3.66
C PHE A 274 -6.31 -31.70 -3.08
N ALA A 275 -7.17 -30.83 -2.54
CA ALA A 275 -6.72 -29.59 -1.91
C ALA A 275 -5.77 -29.87 -0.73
N CYS A 276 -6.10 -30.83 0.14
CA CYS A 276 -5.26 -31.23 1.27
C CYS A 276 -3.91 -31.80 0.81
N GLU A 277 -3.90 -32.59 -0.27
CA GLU A 277 -2.64 -33.06 -0.90
C GLU A 277 -1.72 -31.88 -1.25
N LEU A 278 -2.25 -30.77 -1.78
CA LEU A 278 -1.42 -29.58 -2.10
C LEU A 278 -0.66 -29.02 -0.89
N LEU A 279 -1.21 -29.15 0.33
CA LEU A 279 -0.52 -28.70 1.54
C LEU A 279 0.66 -29.60 1.90
N GLU A 280 0.62 -30.89 1.54
CA GLU A 280 1.70 -31.85 1.79
C GLU A 280 2.94 -31.55 0.93
N TYR A 281 2.75 -30.94 -0.26
CA TYR A 281 3.83 -30.47 -1.14
C TYR A 281 4.39 -29.09 -0.76
N CYS A 282 3.90 -28.47 0.33
CA CYS A 282 4.42 -27.19 0.81
C CYS A 282 5.62 -27.39 1.75
N GLU A 283 6.82 -27.52 1.20
CA GLU A 283 8.06 -27.75 1.96
C GLU A 283 8.41 -26.58 2.89
N GLY A 284 8.72 -26.87 4.17
CA GLY A 284 9.15 -25.86 5.14
C GLY A 284 8.13 -24.74 5.40
N SER A 285 6.82 -24.98 5.16
CA SER A 285 5.78 -23.96 5.27
C SER A 285 4.94 -24.10 6.53
N SER A 286 5.19 -23.22 7.50
CA SER A 286 4.40 -23.07 8.71
C SER A 286 2.90 -22.79 8.44
N GLU A 287 2.59 -21.96 7.44
CA GLU A 287 1.19 -21.68 7.07
C GLU A 287 0.50 -22.96 6.55
N ALA A 288 1.19 -23.79 5.78
CA ALA A 288 0.61 -25.03 5.26
C ALA A 288 0.39 -26.06 6.37
N GLN A 289 1.33 -26.21 7.30
CA GLN A 289 1.17 -27.09 8.47
C GLN A 289 -0.03 -26.68 9.32
N GLU A 290 -0.17 -25.39 9.63
CA GLU A 290 -1.32 -24.88 10.39
C GLU A 290 -2.65 -25.14 9.67
N LEU A 291 -2.71 -24.91 8.35
CA LEU A 291 -3.92 -25.18 7.56
C LEU A 291 -4.29 -26.67 7.57
N ALA A 292 -3.30 -27.55 7.40
CA ALA A 292 -3.50 -29.00 7.42
C ALA A 292 -4.05 -29.46 8.79
N ILE A 293 -3.47 -28.95 9.89
CA ILE A 293 -3.93 -29.23 11.26
C ILE A 293 -5.38 -28.79 11.47
N ARG A 294 -5.70 -27.55 11.11
CA ARG A 294 -7.07 -27.02 11.27
C ARG A 294 -8.07 -27.81 10.46
N GLN A 295 -7.70 -28.20 9.24
CA GLN A 295 -8.58 -28.95 8.34
C GLN A 295 -8.82 -30.37 8.85
N ARG A 296 -7.77 -31.13 9.21
CA ARG A 296 -7.91 -32.49 9.75
C ARG A 296 -8.64 -32.52 11.10
N TYR A 297 -8.43 -31.51 11.95
CA TYR A 297 -9.22 -31.38 13.19
C TYR A 297 -10.71 -31.23 12.90
N LYS A 298 -11.08 -30.46 11.87
CA LYS A 298 -12.48 -30.28 11.43
C LYS A 298 -13.07 -31.57 10.88
N GLU A 299 -12.26 -32.40 10.22
CA GLU A 299 -12.64 -33.73 9.70
C GLU A 299 -12.76 -34.80 10.79
N GLY A 300 -12.30 -34.51 12.01
CA GLY A 300 -12.41 -35.40 13.16
C GLY A 300 -11.17 -36.27 13.42
N ASP A 301 -10.10 -36.11 12.64
CA ASP A 301 -8.82 -36.82 12.80
C ASP A 301 -8.00 -36.22 13.97
N LYS A 302 -8.55 -36.35 15.18
CA LYS A 302 -8.01 -35.71 16.39
C LYS A 302 -6.69 -36.32 16.85
N GLU A 303 -6.48 -37.61 16.62
CA GLU A 303 -5.27 -38.31 17.05
C GLU A 303 -4.05 -37.87 16.23
N TRP A 304 -4.19 -37.82 14.89
CA TRP A 304 -3.15 -37.28 14.02
C TRP A 304 -2.82 -35.83 14.37
N VAL A 305 -3.85 -35.02 14.65
CA VAL A 305 -3.66 -33.61 15.00
C VAL A 305 -2.88 -33.47 16.31
N GLU A 306 -3.21 -34.24 17.34
CA GLU A 306 -2.50 -34.20 18.63
C GLU A 306 -1.02 -34.57 18.45
N GLN A 307 -0.73 -35.68 17.79
CA GLN A 307 0.64 -36.11 17.49
C GLN A 307 1.40 -35.06 16.67
N LYS A 308 0.73 -34.43 15.68
CA LYS A 308 1.37 -33.40 14.86
C LYS A 308 1.68 -32.13 15.64
N LEU A 309 0.82 -31.74 16.57
CA LEU A 309 1.05 -30.60 17.46
C LEU A 309 2.23 -30.86 18.39
N GLU A 310 2.30 -32.04 19.01
CA GLU A 310 3.42 -32.44 19.86
C GLU A 310 4.75 -32.47 19.09
N GLN A 311 4.74 -32.98 17.85
CA GLN A 311 5.91 -32.94 16.97
C GLN A 311 6.39 -31.51 16.72
N ILE A 312 5.47 -30.58 16.41
CA ILE A 312 5.82 -29.18 16.17
C ILE A 312 6.36 -28.51 17.45
N ILE A 313 5.80 -28.83 18.61
CA ILE A 313 6.29 -28.28 19.89
C ILE A 313 7.73 -28.76 20.17
N HIS A 314 8.06 -29.99 19.78
CA HIS A 314 9.41 -30.53 19.94
C HIS A 314 10.42 -29.94 18.94
N ASP A 315 10.02 -29.75 17.69
CA ASP A 315 10.88 -29.28 16.59
C ASP A 315 10.12 -28.30 15.69
N PRO A 316 9.97 -27.03 16.11
CA PRO A 316 9.19 -26.04 15.37
C PRO A 316 9.98 -25.44 14.20
N LEU A 317 9.28 -25.18 13.08
CA LEU A 317 9.86 -24.44 11.95
C LEU A 317 10.15 -22.96 12.28
N ASP A 318 9.26 -22.35 13.07
CA ASP A 318 9.38 -20.98 13.56
C ASP A 318 8.59 -20.78 14.85
N ASP A 319 8.87 -19.69 15.57
CA ASP A 319 8.19 -19.35 16.84
C ASP A 319 6.69 -19.19 16.65
N GLY A 320 6.28 -18.76 15.45
CA GLY A 320 4.90 -18.66 15.14
C GLY A 320 4.18 -20.01 15.22
N ILE A 321 4.66 -21.03 14.48
CA ILE A 321 3.96 -22.31 14.39
C ILE A 321 4.03 -23.04 15.74
N LEU A 322 5.10 -22.82 16.50
CA LEU A 322 5.21 -23.22 17.90
C LEU A 322 4.05 -22.65 18.72
N TYR A 323 3.85 -21.32 18.73
CA TYR A 323 2.76 -20.71 19.49
C TYR A 323 1.37 -21.16 19.04
N PHE A 324 1.17 -21.38 17.74
CA PHE A 324 -0.06 -21.97 17.25
C PHE A 324 -0.25 -23.38 17.83
N ALA A 325 0.79 -24.21 17.81
CA ALA A 325 0.71 -25.59 18.25
C ALA A 325 0.43 -25.70 19.74
N GLU A 326 1.15 -24.94 20.58
CA GLU A 326 0.92 -24.86 22.02
C GLU A 326 -0.52 -24.41 22.33
N ASP A 327 -0.96 -23.30 21.73
CA ASP A 327 -2.29 -22.74 21.97
C ASP A 327 -3.41 -23.69 21.52
N PHE A 328 -3.25 -24.32 20.36
CA PHE A 328 -4.25 -25.21 19.80
C PHE A 328 -4.36 -26.50 20.63
N LEU A 329 -3.22 -27.08 21.04
CA LEU A 329 -3.17 -28.26 21.90
C LEU A 329 -3.87 -27.96 23.24
N GLN A 330 -3.50 -26.86 23.91
CA GLN A 330 -4.08 -26.52 25.20
C GLN A 330 -5.59 -26.28 25.14
N ARG A 331 -6.07 -25.58 24.10
CA ARG A 331 -7.50 -25.26 23.98
C ARG A 331 -8.35 -26.45 23.53
N LYS A 332 -7.83 -27.31 22.67
CA LYS A 332 -8.61 -28.41 22.07
C LYS A 332 -8.52 -29.72 22.83
N TYR A 333 -7.43 -29.95 23.56
CA TYR A 333 -7.16 -31.20 24.25
C TYR A 333 -7.11 -31.01 25.78
N ASN A 334 -6.54 -29.90 26.27
CA ASN A 334 -6.35 -29.66 27.70
C ASN A 334 -7.37 -28.71 28.34
N LYS A 335 -8.50 -28.45 27.66
CA LYS A 335 -9.65 -27.66 28.15
C LYS A 335 -9.34 -26.21 28.56
N GLN A 336 -8.23 -25.63 28.12
CA GLN A 336 -7.97 -24.21 28.34
C GLN A 336 -8.99 -23.35 27.57
N GLN A 337 -9.65 -22.41 28.25
CA GLN A 337 -10.72 -21.62 27.62
C GLN A 337 -10.22 -20.48 26.74
N ARG A 338 -9.12 -19.83 27.14
CA ARG A 338 -8.58 -18.64 26.50
C ARG A 338 -7.27 -18.95 25.80
N SER A 339 -7.03 -18.24 24.70
CA SER A 339 -5.72 -18.31 24.04
C SER A 339 -4.66 -17.58 24.88
N ARG A 340 -3.39 -17.93 24.71
CA ARG A 340 -2.27 -17.22 25.36
C ARG A 340 -2.34 -15.71 25.12
N LEU A 341 -2.58 -15.31 23.86
CA LEU A 341 -2.75 -13.92 23.45
C LEU A 341 -3.88 -13.21 24.20
N THR A 342 -5.04 -13.87 24.32
CA THR A 342 -6.19 -13.32 25.07
C THR A 342 -5.89 -13.21 26.56
N GLN A 343 -5.17 -14.19 27.10
CA GLN A 343 -4.79 -14.21 28.52
C GLN A 343 -3.85 -13.04 28.84
N MET A 344 -2.87 -12.74 27.97
CA MET A 344 -1.98 -11.60 28.14
C MET A 344 -2.69 -10.23 28.16
N LEU A 345 -3.75 -10.03 27.37
CA LEU A 345 -4.55 -8.79 27.47
C LEU A 345 -5.32 -8.71 28.78
N VAL A 346 -5.86 -9.84 29.26
CA VAL A 346 -6.67 -9.87 30.48
C VAL A 346 -5.80 -9.61 31.70
N ASP A 347 -4.61 -10.20 31.72
CA ASP A 347 -3.70 -10.14 32.85
C ASP A 347 -2.87 -8.85 32.88
N THR A 348 -3.07 -7.93 31.92
CA THR A 348 -2.29 -6.69 31.91
C THR A 348 -2.70 -5.76 33.03
N GLU A 349 -1.70 -5.36 33.82
CA GLU A 349 -1.82 -4.38 34.90
C GLU A 349 -1.79 -2.92 34.37
N HIS A 350 -1.40 -2.72 33.11
CA HIS A 350 -1.26 -1.39 32.50
C HIS A 350 -2.58 -0.94 31.88
N GLN A 351 -3.51 -0.51 32.74
CA GLN A 351 -4.82 0.00 32.35
C GLN A 351 -4.81 1.53 32.33
N LEU A 352 -5.07 2.14 31.17
CA LEU A 352 -5.13 3.60 31.03
C LEU A 352 -6.54 4.07 30.71
N ASN A 353 -6.99 5.12 31.40
CA ASN A 353 -8.21 5.83 31.02
C ASN A 353 -7.84 6.88 29.97
N ILE A 354 -8.31 6.67 28.75
CA ILE A 354 -8.09 7.59 27.64
C ILE A 354 -9.43 8.19 27.23
N ASP A 355 -9.39 9.48 26.92
CA ASP A 355 -10.55 10.21 26.46
C ASP A 355 -11.11 9.57 25.18
N ASP A 356 -12.44 9.38 25.12
CA ASP A 356 -13.13 8.73 24.03
C ASP A 356 -13.01 9.43 22.67
N ILE A 357 -12.49 10.64 22.63
CA ILE A 357 -12.15 11.31 21.38
C ILE A 357 -11.02 10.63 20.60
N TYR A 358 -10.14 9.93 21.30
CA TYR A 358 -9.04 9.17 20.68
C TYR A 358 -9.49 7.81 20.15
N ARG A 359 -10.80 7.49 20.11
CA ARG A 359 -11.31 6.23 19.53
C ARG A 359 -10.86 5.96 18.10
N GLY A 360 -10.49 6.99 17.34
CA GLY A 360 -9.95 6.86 15.98
C GLY A 360 -8.42 6.91 15.87
N ASP A 361 -7.72 7.11 16.98
CA ASP A 361 -6.27 7.30 17.07
C ASP A 361 -5.82 7.06 18.53
N VAL A 362 -5.96 5.81 19.00
CA VAL A 362 -5.84 5.48 20.43
C VAL A 362 -4.41 5.69 20.94
N GLU A 363 -3.44 5.39 20.08
CA GLU A 363 -2.01 5.51 20.33
C GLU A 363 -1.63 6.98 20.57
N GLN A 364 -2.26 7.93 19.85
CA GLN A 364 -2.10 9.35 20.12
C GLN A 364 -2.63 9.74 21.51
N GLY A 365 -3.78 9.20 21.92
CA GLY A 365 -4.34 9.47 23.26
C GLY A 365 -3.43 8.95 24.38
N VAL A 366 -2.87 7.75 24.20
CA VAL A 366 -1.88 7.19 25.13
C VAL A 366 -0.58 8.00 25.14
N CYS A 367 -0.12 8.46 23.97
CA CYS A 367 1.04 9.33 23.85
C CYS A 367 0.85 10.63 24.66
N GLU A 368 -0.29 11.30 24.51
CA GLU A 368 -0.60 12.52 25.26
C GLU A 368 -0.73 12.26 26.77
N HIS A 369 -1.30 11.12 27.18
CA HIS A 369 -1.36 10.72 28.58
C HIS A 369 0.03 10.60 29.21
N TYR A 370 0.99 9.99 28.51
CA TYR A 370 2.37 9.91 28.99
C TYR A 370 3.10 11.26 28.94
N GLN A 371 2.88 12.08 27.91
CA GLN A 371 3.48 13.42 27.82
C GLN A 371 3.03 14.33 28.96
N GLN A 372 1.77 14.21 29.42
CA GLN A 372 1.27 14.92 30.61
C GLN A 372 2.00 14.51 31.91
N GLN A 373 2.65 13.36 31.92
CA GLN A 373 3.47 12.87 33.02
C GLN A 373 4.97 13.15 32.80
N GLU A 374 5.28 14.11 31.93
CA GLU A 374 6.64 14.52 31.57
C GLU A 374 7.49 13.40 30.92
N CYS A 375 6.84 12.35 30.38
CA CYS A 375 7.52 11.34 29.60
C CYS A 375 7.86 11.85 28.20
N THR A 376 9.00 11.40 27.67
CA THR A 376 9.28 11.52 26.23
C THR A 376 8.73 10.28 25.52
N VAL A 377 7.92 10.48 24.47
CA VAL A 377 7.21 9.40 23.78
C VAL A 377 7.45 9.49 22.28
N PHE A 378 7.73 8.36 21.65
CA PHE A 378 7.81 8.23 20.20
C PHE A 378 6.92 7.10 19.72
N PHE A 379 6.30 7.29 18.55
CA PHE A 379 5.75 6.19 17.78
C PHE A 379 6.92 5.33 17.28
N SER A 380 7.08 4.14 17.85
CA SER A 380 8.17 3.24 17.49
C SER A 380 7.76 2.29 16.37
N GLU A 381 6.62 1.59 16.56
CA GLU A 381 6.19 0.42 15.79
C GLU A 381 7.39 -0.33 15.16
N ASN A 382 7.30 -0.65 13.87
CA ASN A 382 8.35 -1.34 13.13
C ASN A 382 9.45 -0.38 12.69
N ASN A 383 9.14 0.90 12.46
CA ASN A 383 10.07 1.85 11.83
C ASN A 383 11.31 2.09 12.69
N LEU A 384 11.17 2.13 14.02
CA LEU A 384 12.28 2.28 14.95
C LEU A 384 13.32 1.16 14.79
N TRP A 385 12.87 -0.09 14.87
CA TRP A 385 13.76 -1.25 14.82
C TRP A 385 14.30 -1.50 13.42
N LEU A 386 13.47 -1.33 12.39
CA LEU A 386 13.89 -1.48 11.00
C LEU A 386 14.90 -0.39 10.60
N SER A 387 14.75 0.85 11.06
CA SER A 387 15.74 1.90 10.79
C SER A 387 17.05 1.65 11.55
N LEU A 388 17.02 1.24 12.82
CA LEU A 388 18.23 0.85 13.56
C LEU A 388 18.97 -0.28 12.84
N PHE A 389 18.25 -1.36 12.51
CA PHE A 389 18.78 -2.53 11.83
C PHE A 389 19.40 -2.15 10.48
N THR A 390 18.65 -1.42 9.65
CA THR A 390 19.06 -1.03 8.30
C THR A 390 20.27 -0.10 8.33
N LEU A 391 20.29 0.90 9.21
CA LEU A 391 21.42 1.83 9.31
C LEU A 391 22.66 1.19 9.94
N THR A 392 22.48 0.19 10.81
CA THR A 392 23.59 -0.58 11.37
C THR A 392 24.27 -1.44 10.30
N PHE A 393 23.48 -2.09 9.43
CA PHE A 393 23.96 -3.07 8.45
C PHE A 393 23.81 -2.62 7.00
N TRP A 394 23.76 -1.32 6.71
CA TRP A 394 23.48 -0.83 5.35
C TRP A 394 24.44 -1.41 4.31
N GLN A 395 25.72 -1.54 4.67
CA GLN A 395 26.75 -2.12 3.82
C GLN A 395 26.45 -3.60 3.55
N GLU A 396 26.25 -4.40 4.60
CA GLU A 396 26.02 -5.85 4.51
C GLU A 396 24.64 -6.21 3.90
N LEU A 397 23.70 -5.28 3.90
CA LEU A 397 22.38 -5.45 3.28
C LEU A 397 22.37 -5.13 1.78
N PHE A 398 23.20 -4.17 1.34
CA PHE A 398 23.05 -3.60 -0.01
C PHE A 398 24.33 -3.45 -0.83
N ILE A 399 25.50 -3.39 -0.20
CA ILE A 399 26.77 -3.05 -0.86
C ILE A 399 27.72 -4.23 -0.78
N ASP A 400 28.16 -4.58 0.43
CA ASP A 400 29.09 -5.66 0.74
C ASP A 400 28.35 -6.99 0.98
N THR A 401 27.41 -7.32 0.10
CA THR A 401 26.51 -8.47 0.23
C THR A 401 26.74 -9.50 -0.88
N PRO A 402 26.52 -10.81 -0.65
CA PRO A 402 26.51 -11.81 -1.71
C PRO A 402 25.38 -11.61 -2.74
N HIS A 403 24.35 -10.85 -2.38
CA HIS A 403 23.18 -10.60 -3.21
C HIS A 403 22.88 -9.10 -3.37
N PRO A 404 23.74 -8.33 -4.06
CA PRO A 404 23.54 -6.89 -4.18
C PRO A 404 22.29 -6.59 -5.03
N PRO A 405 21.71 -5.37 -4.90
CA PRO A 405 20.67 -4.89 -5.80
C PRO A 405 21.09 -5.11 -7.26
N CYS A 406 20.21 -5.70 -8.08
CA CYS A 406 20.54 -5.90 -9.50
C CYS A 406 20.40 -4.62 -10.30
N ASN A 407 19.45 -3.76 -9.92
CA ASN A 407 19.22 -2.47 -10.53
C ASN A 407 18.65 -1.51 -9.49
N GLU A 408 18.54 -0.25 -9.87
CA GLU A 408 18.09 0.87 -9.04
C GLU A 408 16.70 0.66 -8.39
N PHE A 409 15.89 -0.23 -8.94
CA PHE A 409 14.54 -0.50 -8.45
C PHE A 409 14.47 -1.60 -7.39
N ASP A 410 15.58 -2.29 -7.12
CA ASP A 410 15.71 -3.29 -6.05
C ASP A 410 15.94 -2.57 -4.71
N ILE A 411 14.87 -1.97 -4.15
CA ILE A 411 14.92 -1.21 -2.89
C ILE A 411 14.96 -2.10 -1.64
N TYR A 412 14.56 -3.37 -1.74
CA TYR A 412 14.51 -4.31 -0.62
C TYR A 412 15.75 -5.23 -0.68
N PRO A 413 16.48 -5.46 0.44
CA PRO A 413 17.65 -6.34 0.44
C PRO A 413 17.32 -7.77 0.02
N LYS A 414 18.06 -8.30 -0.97
CA LYS A 414 17.81 -9.66 -1.47
C LYS A 414 18.19 -10.74 -0.49
N VAL A 415 19.24 -10.52 0.28
CA VAL A 415 19.69 -11.44 1.33
C VAL A 415 18.60 -11.68 2.39
N LEU A 416 17.72 -10.70 2.62
CA LEU A 416 16.55 -10.87 3.50
C LEU A 416 15.38 -11.58 2.82
N LEU A 417 15.28 -11.54 1.49
CA LEU A 417 14.29 -12.34 0.75
C LEU A 417 14.69 -13.81 0.72
N ALA A 418 15.99 -14.08 0.60
CA ALA A 418 16.60 -15.40 0.65
C ALA A 418 16.73 -15.97 2.07
N ASP A 419 16.35 -15.22 3.11
CA ASP A 419 16.37 -15.66 4.53
C ASP A 419 17.73 -16.12 5.07
N ASN A 420 18.83 -15.76 4.40
CA ASN A 420 20.16 -16.29 4.70
C ASN A 420 21.12 -15.19 5.14
N PHE A 421 20.62 -14.08 5.69
CA PHE A 421 21.45 -12.91 5.99
C PHE A 421 22.53 -13.20 7.00
N TYR A 422 22.18 -13.83 8.12
CA TYR A 422 23.17 -14.26 9.10
C TYR A 422 24.12 -15.32 8.52
N ASP A 423 23.59 -16.40 7.95
CA ASP A 423 24.41 -17.54 7.52
C ASP A 423 25.40 -17.18 6.41
N SER A 424 24.99 -16.30 5.49
CA SER A 424 25.85 -15.87 4.38
C SER A 424 26.90 -14.83 4.78
N GLN A 425 26.71 -14.13 5.90
CA GLN A 425 27.56 -12.98 6.30
C GLN A 425 27.90 -12.96 7.80
N GLN A 426 27.90 -14.12 8.46
CA GLN A 426 28.03 -14.26 9.91
C GLN A 426 29.25 -13.49 10.44
N LYS A 427 30.42 -13.70 9.82
CA LYS A 427 31.68 -13.08 10.25
C LYS A 427 31.60 -11.55 10.17
N GLN A 428 31.05 -11.00 9.09
CA GLN A 428 30.91 -9.55 8.91
C GLN A 428 29.95 -8.95 9.96
N ILE A 429 28.83 -9.61 10.19
CA ILE A 429 27.80 -9.18 11.16
C ILE A 429 28.37 -9.16 12.58
N GLU A 430 28.98 -10.26 13.02
CA GLU A 430 29.56 -10.37 14.36
C GLU A 430 30.71 -9.37 14.56
N GLN A 431 31.58 -9.20 13.56
CA GLN A 431 32.65 -8.20 13.62
C GLN A 431 32.11 -6.78 13.69
N LYS A 432 31.02 -6.46 12.96
CA LYS A 432 30.36 -5.16 13.04
C LYS A 432 29.89 -4.90 14.46
N LEU A 433 29.12 -5.81 15.04
CA LEU A 433 28.58 -5.65 16.39
C LEU A 433 29.68 -5.61 17.45
N ALA A 434 30.78 -6.35 17.26
CA ALA A 434 31.94 -6.29 18.14
C ALA A 434 32.62 -4.91 18.13
N PHE A 435 32.69 -4.25 16.97
CA PHE A 435 33.26 -2.89 16.84
C PHE A 435 32.42 -1.81 17.54
N LEU A 436 31.12 -2.04 17.75
CA LEU A 436 30.22 -1.11 18.43
C LEU A 436 30.40 -1.22 19.95
N THR A 437 31.52 -0.75 20.49
CA THR A 437 31.95 -0.98 21.89
C THR A 437 31.18 -0.17 22.93
N SER A 438 30.43 0.86 22.52
CA SER A 438 29.63 1.73 23.41
C SER A 438 28.40 2.26 22.68
N SER A 439 27.40 2.76 23.42
CA SER A 439 26.23 3.45 22.86
C SER A 439 26.63 4.63 21.98
N ASP A 440 27.63 5.42 22.38
CA ASP A 440 28.16 6.53 21.57
C ASP A 440 28.79 6.05 20.26
N ALA A 441 29.53 4.94 20.29
CA ALA A 441 30.12 4.36 19.08
C ALA A 441 29.03 3.88 18.11
N TRP A 442 27.97 3.25 18.63
CA TRP A 442 26.83 2.81 17.82
C TRP A 442 26.06 4.00 17.23
N PHE A 443 25.73 5.01 18.04
CA PHE A 443 25.02 6.17 17.53
C PHE A 443 25.84 6.93 16.47
N LYS A 444 27.15 7.07 16.65
CA LYS A 444 28.04 7.65 15.62
C LYS A 444 28.02 6.84 14.32
N HIS A 445 28.02 5.50 14.40
CA HIS A 445 27.91 4.62 13.23
C HIS A 445 26.58 4.85 12.49
N VAL A 446 25.47 4.88 13.23
CA VAL A 446 24.13 5.13 12.68
C VAL A 446 24.04 6.53 12.05
N CYS A 447 24.56 7.58 12.69
CA CYS A 447 24.60 8.92 12.12
C CYS A 447 25.42 8.99 10.83
N LYS A 448 26.57 8.30 10.78
CA LYS A 448 27.40 8.23 9.58
C LYS A 448 26.65 7.55 8.44
N ALA A 449 26.00 6.42 8.70
CA ALA A 449 25.18 5.74 7.71
C ALA A 449 23.99 6.61 7.25
N ALA A 450 23.29 7.25 8.18
CA ALA A 450 22.16 8.12 7.88
C ALA A 450 22.60 9.33 7.03
N GLY A 451 23.73 9.96 7.34
CA GLY A 451 24.26 11.07 6.54
C GLY A 451 24.75 10.64 5.15
N GLN A 452 25.35 9.46 5.04
CA GLN A 452 25.83 8.93 3.77
C GLN A 452 24.69 8.49 2.83
N PHE A 453 23.63 7.91 3.38
CA PHE A 453 22.55 7.29 2.61
C PHE A 453 21.21 8.02 2.72
N TYR A 454 21.21 9.25 3.23
CA TYR A 454 20.00 10.03 3.43
C TYR A 454 19.13 10.06 2.17
N ASP A 455 17.84 9.79 2.35
CA ASP A 455 16.83 9.73 1.29
C ASP A 455 17.06 8.65 0.20
N THR A 456 18.05 7.75 0.39
CA THR A 456 18.24 6.59 -0.50
C THR A 456 17.11 5.58 -0.25
N PRO A 457 16.31 5.21 -1.26
CA PRO A 457 15.16 4.33 -1.07
C PRO A 457 15.53 2.95 -0.52
N THR A 458 14.79 2.55 0.50
CA THR A 458 14.84 1.22 1.08
C THR A 458 13.43 0.69 1.27
N GLY A 459 13.25 -0.61 1.06
CA GLY A 459 11.99 -1.30 1.32
C GLY A 459 11.78 -1.66 2.80
N LEU A 460 12.70 -1.26 3.69
CA LEU A 460 12.68 -1.64 5.11
C LEU A 460 12.05 -0.56 6.01
N PHE A 461 12.32 0.72 5.77
CA PHE A 461 11.82 1.81 6.60
C PHE A 461 11.59 3.07 5.77
N GLN A 462 10.82 4.03 6.28
CA GLN A 462 10.60 5.31 5.61
C GLN A 462 11.49 6.39 6.20
N TRP A 463 12.16 7.15 5.33
CA TRP A 463 12.93 8.32 5.78
C TRP A 463 12.01 9.41 6.31
N HIS A 464 12.29 9.84 7.53
CA HIS A 464 11.68 11.00 8.16
C HIS A 464 12.77 11.96 8.65
N SER A 465 12.44 13.24 8.79
CA SER A 465 13.38 14.27 9.25
C SER A 465 13.88 14.03 10.67
N ASP A 466 13.11 13.31 11.48
CA ASP A 466 13.33 13.02 12.89
C ASP A 466 13.87 11.61 13.16
N VAL A 467 14.18 10.80 12.13
CA VAL A 467 14.55 9.37 12.29
C VAL A 467 15.68 9.12 13.29
N LEU A 468 16.62 10.06 13.44
CA LEU A 468 17.77 9.91 14.35
C LEU A 468 17.44 10.16 15.82
N GLU A 469 16.40 10.94 16.12
CA GLU A 469 16.05 11.31 17.49
C GLU A 469 15.60 10.11 18.35
N PRO A 470 14.62 9.29 17.92
CA PRO A 470 14.24 8.12 18.69
C PRO A 470 15.35 7.06 18.71
N LEU A 471 16.15 6.94 17.65
CA LEU A 471 17.31 6.04 17.61
C LEU A 471 18.38 6.44 18.62
N LYS A 472 18.63 7.74 18.80
CA LYS A 472 19.56 8.26 19.81
C LYS A 472 19.14 7.81 21.21
N LEU A 473 17.86 7.97 21.55
CA LEU A 473 17.35 7.64 22.87
C LEU A 473 17.31 6.13 23.09
N LEU A 474 16.89 5.36 22.08
CA LEU A 474 16.95 3.89 22.11
C LEU A 474 18.37 3.40 22.43
N ILE A 475 19.37 3.86 21.67
CA ILE A 475 20.77 3.44 21.83
C ILE A 475 21.37 3.89 23.17
N LYS A 476 21.02 5.11 23.62
CA LYS A 476 21.56 5.68 24.85
C LYS A 476 20.99 5.00 26.11
N TYR A 477 19.70 4.70 26.12
CA TYR A 477 18.97 4.25 27.32
C TYR A 477 18.70 2.75 27.38
N SER A 478 19.08 2.01 26.34
CA SER A 478 19.09 0.54 26.38
C SER A 478 20.43 0.01 26.90
N ASP A 479 20.42 -1.13 27.57
CA ASP A 479 21.64 -1.89 27.79
C ASP A 479 22.26 -2.30 26.44
N LEU A 480 23.57 -2.10 26.32
CA LEU A 480 24.28 -2.30 25.06
C LEU A 480 24.25 -3.78 24.60
N GLN A 481 24.37 -4.73 25.53
CA GLN A 481 24.38 -6.15 25.20
C GLN A 481 22.98 -6.65 24.84
N ASN A 482 21.96 -6.17 25.55
CA ASN A 482 20.55 -6.41 25.21
C ASN A 482 20.25 -5.93 23.78
N LEU A 483 20.67 -4.71 23.44
CA LEU A 483 20.48 -4.14 22.11
C LEU A 483 21.23 -4.92 21.02
N LYS A 484 22.49 -5.30 21.27
CA LYS A 484 23.26 -6.15 20.34
C LYS A 484 22.61 -7.50 20.14
N SER A 485 22.14 -8.14 21.21
CA SER A 485 21.53 -9.47 21.15
C SER A 485 20.23 -9.44 20.35
N HIS A 486 19.39 -8.42 20.55
CA HIS A 486 18.17 -8.26 19.77
C HIS A 486 18.46 -7.98 18.29
N VAL A 487 19.36 -7.04 17.98
CA VAL A 487 19.72 -6.72 16.58
C VAL A 487 20.39 -7.92 15.89
N LEU A 488 21.20 -8.71 16.61
CA LEU A 488 21.75 -9.97 16.14
C LEU A 488 20.63 -10.99 15.85
N GLN A 489 19.65 -11.12 16.73
CA GLN A 489 18.50 -12.00 16.50
C GLN A 489 17.72 -11.59 15.24
N MET A 490 17.54 -10.28 15.01
CA MET A 490 16.94 -9.79 13.76
C MET A 490 17.73 -10.25 12.51
N THR A 491 19.05 -10.41 12.59
CA THR A 491 19.83 -10.91 11.43
C THR A 491 19.55 -12.39 11.12
N LYS A 492 19.16 -13.17 12.14
CA LYS A 492 18.91 -14.61 12.06
C LYS A 492 17.48 -14.93 11.67
N THR A 493 16.50 -14.21 12.23
CA THR A 493 15.06 -14.49 12.04
C THR A 493 14.31 -13.27 11.52
N PHE A 494 14.90 -12.55 10.55
CA PHE A 494 14.37 -11.28 10.05
C PHE A 494 12.91 -11.36 9.62
N LYS A 495 12.49 -12.42 8.90
CA LYS A 495 11.10 -12.54 8.44
C LYS A 495 10.08 -12.58 9.59
N GLN A 496 10.49 -13.06 10.77
CA GLN A 496 9.67 -13.11 11.98
C GLN A 496 9.70 -11.76 12.73
N LEU A 497 10.85 -11.08 12.72
CA LEU A 497 11.10 -9.82 13.44
C LEU A 497 11.07 -8.58 12.56
N LYS A 498 10.50 -8.64 11.36
CA LYS A 498 10.34 -7.46 10.49
C LYS A 498 9.12 -6.61 10.87
N ASP A 499 8.22 -7.15 11.70
CA ASP A 499 7.01 -6.48 12.13
C ASP A 499 6.54 -6.96 13.52
N GLY A 500 5.45 -6.37 14.02
CA GLY A 500 4.86 -6.73 15.31
C GLY A 500 5.53 -6.06 16.52
N TYR A 501 6.37 -5.06 16.30
CA TYR A 501 6.97 -4.30 17.39
C TYR A 501 5.96 -3.39 18.08
N PRO A 502 6.14 -3.09 19.38
CA PRO A 502 5.24 -2.24 20.16
C PRO A 502 5.04 -0.85 19.55
N ASP A 503 3.82 -0.33 19.70
CA ASP A 503 3.40 0.94 19.10
C ASP A 503 4.23 2.13 19.57
N LEU A 504 4.52 2.18 20.89
CA LEU A 504 5.20 3.32 21.51
C LEU A 504 6.51 2.93 22.20
N MET A 505 7.47 3.84 22.14
CA MET A 505 8.66 3.86 22.98
C MET A 505 8.52 5.02 23.96
N VAL A 506 8.57 4.73 25.26
CA VAL A 506 8.39 5.71 26.34
C VAL A 506 9.67 5.79 27.16
N LEU A 507 10.13 7.02 27.41
CA LEU A 507 11.26 7.32 28.28
C LEU A 507 10.78 8.17 29.46
N LYS A 508 10.99 7.65 30.66
CA LYS A 508 10.71 8.35 31.92
C LYS A 508 11.90 8.13 32.86
N GLU A 509 12.50 9.22 33.36
CA GLU A 509 13.61 9.15 34.33
C GLU A 509 14.73 8.18 33.90
N ASP A 510 15.21 8.32 32.66
CA ASP A 510 16.24 7.46 32.04
C ASP A 510 15.86 5.96 31.90
N LYS A 511 14.62 5.57 32.24
CA LYS A 511 14.08 4.23 32.04
C LYS A 511 13.28 4.16 30.74
N LEU A 512 13.71 3.27 29.85
CA LEU A 512 13.05 3.00 28.57
C LEU A 512 12.05 1.84 28.71
N THR A 513 10.81 2.05 28.28
CA THR A 513 9.79 0.99 28.13
C THR A 513 9.19 1.02 26.73
N PHE A 514 8.62 -0.11 26.32
CA PHE A 514 7.84 -0.24 25.10
C PHE A 514 6.40 -0.59 25.43
N GLU A 515 5.45 0.11 24.82
CA GLU A 515 4.04 -0.01 25.12
C GLU A 515 3.29 -0.46 23.87
N GLU A 516 2.64 -1.62 23.94
CA GLU A 516 1.74 -2.15 22.91
C GLU A 516 0.30 -1.80 23.30
N VAL A 517 -0.34 -0.92 22.55
CA VAL A 517 -1.63 -0.31 22.90
C VAL A 517 -2.78 -1.16 22.36
N LYS A 518 -3.82 -1.35 23.19
CA LYS A 518 -5.04 -2.07 22.84
C LYS A 518 -6.27 -1.31 23.28
N ALA A 519 -7.09 -0.90 22.31
CA ALA A 519 -8.41 -0.35 22.58
C ALA A 519 -9.41 -1.46 22.95
N PRO A 520 -10.52 -1.14 23.62
CA PRO A 520 -11.62 -2.08 23.86
C PRO A 520 -12.10 -2.74 22.57
N GLY A 521 -12.00 -4.08 22.52
CA GLY A 521 -12.37 -4.89 21.36
C GLY A 521 -11.18 -5.31 20.48
N ASP A 522 -10.01 -4.71 20.68
CA ASP A 522 -8.79 -5.12 19.99
C ASP A 522 -8.22 -6.43 20.54
N LYS A 523 -7.42 -7.10 19.70
CA LYS A 523 -6.74 -8.35 20.04
C LYS A 523 -5.26 -8.24 19.68
N LEU A 524 -4.41 -8.82 20.51
CA LEU A 524 -3.01 -9.04 20.15
C LEU A 524 -2.93 -10.04 18.99
N ARG A 525 -1.97 -9.77 18.10
CA ARG A 525 -1.69 -10.61 16.94
C ARG A 525 -0.48 -11.51 17.20
N ARG A 526 -0.35 -12.59 16.44
CA ARG A 526 0.74 -13.57 16.62
C ARG A 526 2.13 -12.98 16.36
N ASN A 527 2.28 -12.16 15.33
CA ASN A 527 3.54 -11.46 15.06
C ASN A 527 3.92 -10.48 16.20
N GLN A 528 2.92 -9.84 16.83
CA GLN A 528 3.15 -9.01 18.02
C GLN A 528 3.68 -9.84 19.19
N LEU A 529 3.11 -11.03 19.42
CA LEU A 529 3.61 -11.94 20.46
C LEU A 529 5.07 -12.32 20.25
N VAL A 530 5.45 -12.71 19.02
CA VAL A 530 6.83 -13.07 18.69
C VAL A 530 7.78 -11.92 19.04
N SER A 531 7.51 -10.72 18.52
CA SER A 531 8.38 -9.57 18.75
C SER A 531 8.42 -9.13 20.23
N ILE A 532 7.29 -9.18 20.94
CA ILE A 532 7.22 -8.88 22.39
C ILE A 532 8.02 -9.89 23.21
N ASP A 533 7.85 -11.19 22.96
CA ASP A 533 8.57 -12.24 23.67
C ASP A 533 10.07 -12.14 23.42
N VAL A 534 10.49 -11.95 22.17
CA VAL A 534 11.91 -11.80 21.81
C VAL A 534 12.51 -10.53 22.43
N LEU A 535 11.77 -9.43 22.52
CA LEU A 535 12.23 -8.23 23.23
C LEU A 535 12.40 -8.51 24.73
N LYS A 536 11.42 -9.15 25.38
CA LYS A 536 11.49 -9.51 26.80
C LYS A 536 12.64 -10.47 27.11
N GLN A 537 12.86 -11.48 26.26
CA GLN A 537 13.99 -12.41 26.39
C GLN A 537 15.35 -11.71 26.30
N HIS A 538 15.46 -10.65 25.50
CA HIS A 538 16.64 -9.81 25.44
C HIS A 538 16.65 -8.69 26.49
N GLY A 539 15.79 -8.72 27.50
CA GLY A 539 15.83 -7.81 28.65
C GLY A 539 15.18 -6.45 28.44
N PHE A 540 14.37 -6.27 27.39
CA PHE A 540 13.58 -5.05 27.23
C PHE A 540 12.28 -5.12 28.06
N THR A 541 11.90 -3.99 28.66
CA THR A 541 10.62 -3.88 29.35
C THR A 541 9.53 -3.58 28.32
N VAL A 542 8.61 -4.53 28.14
CA VAL A 542 7.48 -4.39 27.22
C VAL A 542 6.16 -4.64 27.95
N ASN A 543 5.26 -3.66 27.86
CA ASN A 543 3.96 -3.64 28.50
C ASN A 543 2.85 -3.71 27.44
N ILE A 544 1.72 -4.30 27.82
CA ILE A 544 0.50 -4.29 27.01
C ILE A 544 -0.44 -3.27 27.64
N VAL A 545 -0.65 -2.13 27.00
CA VAL A 545 -1.51 -1.07 27.51
C VAL A 545 -2.94 -1.34 27.09
N ALA A 546 -3.82 -1.64 28.04
CA ALA A 546 -5.24 -1.73 27.80
C ALA A 546 -5.90 -0.39 28.07
N VAL A 547 -6.62 0.13 27.08
CA VAL A 547 -7.31 1.41 27.18
C VAL A 547 -8.75 1.21 27.63
N ASN A 548 -9.19 2.04 28.57
CA ASN A 548 -10.57 2.21 28.95
C ASN A 548 -11.03 3.60 28.49
N TRP A 549 -12.14 3.64 27.74
CA TRP A 549 -12.70 4.91 27.28
C TRP A 549 -13.44 5.62 28.40
N PHE A 550 -13.17 6.90 28.58
CA PHE A 550 -14.01 7.78 29.38
C PHE A 550 -14.36 9.05 28.60
N ASN A 551 -15.45 9.69 29.00
CA ASN A 551 -15.81 11.01 28.49
C ASN A 551 -15.41 12.04 29.55
N ASP A 552 -14.51 12.96 29.21
CA ASP A 552 -14.07 14.03 30.10
C ASP A 552 -15.17 15.10 30.18
N PRO A 553 -15.85 15.28 31.34
CA PRO A 553 -16.89 16.29 31.48
C PRO A 553 -16.36 17.72 31.35
N ASN A 554 -15.06 17.93 31.57
CA ASN A 554 -14.41 19.24 31.49
C ASN A 554 -13.76 19.50 30.12
N ARG A 555 -14.04 18.67 29.12
CA ARG A 555 -13.47 18.80 27.79
C ARG A 555 -13.83 20.16 27.16
N ILE A 556 -12.81 20.84 26.64
CA ILE A 556 -13.00 22.07 25.87
C ILE A 556 -13.24 21.70 24.40
N TYR A 557 -14.31 22.22 23.82
CA TYR A 557 -14.62 22.11 22.40
C TYR A 557 -14.36 23.48 21.74
N SER A 558 -13.39 23.55 20.84
CA SER A 558 -13.17 24.72 20.00
C SER A 558 -13.98 24.56 18.73
N VAL A 559 -15.14 25.22 18.68
CA VAL A 559 -16.01 25.27 17.52
C VAL A 559 -15.48 26.30 16.55
N VAL A 560 -15.05 25.82 15.39
CA VAL A 560 -14.38 26.60 14.36
C VAL A 560 -15.25 26.66 13.13
N ASP A 561 -15.27 27.83 12.51
CA ASP A 561 -15.85 28.04 11.20
C ASP A 561 -14.93 28.98 10.40
N ILE A 562 -14.88 28.79 9.08
CA ILE A 562 -14.10 29.62 8.17
C ILE A 562 -14.89 30.05 6.95
N GLU A 563 -14.60 31.26 6.48
CA GLU A 563 -14.98 31.70 5.14
C GLU A 563 -13.78 31.65 4.21
N THR A 564 -13.99 31.31 2.94
CA THR A 564 -12.91 31.01 2.00
C THR A 564 -13.16 31.58 0.62
N THR A 565 -12.09 31.68 -0.19
CA THR A 565 -12.20 32.12 -1.59
C THR A 565 -12.81 31.07 -2.54
N GLY A 566 -13.27 29.92 -2.04
CA GLY A 566 -13.81 28.80 -2.82
C GLY A 566 -13.63 27.45 -2.12
N GLY A 567 -13.97 26.34 -2.79
CA GLY A 567 -13.84 25.00 -2.20
C GLY A 567 -12.40 24.55 -1.91
N LEU A 568 -12.24 23.46 -1.15
CA LEU A 568 -10.92 22.93 -0.75
C LEU A 568 -10.04 22.51 -1.95
N GLN A 569 -10.65 22.13 -3.08
CA GLN A 569 -9.93 21.81 -4.32
C GLN A 569 -9.33 23.08 -4.95
N GLY A 570 -8.07 23.00 -5.38
CA GLY A 570 -7.34 24.11 -5.97
C GLY A 570 -6.62 24.98 -4.94
N ASN A 571 -6.18 26.17 -5.37
CA ASN A 571 -5.32 27.02 -4.56
C ASN A 571 -6.07 27.99 -3.61
N ASN A 572 -7.33 27.73 -3.27
CA ASN A 572 -8.17 28.64 -2.45
C ASN A 572 -7.60 28.85 -1.03
N LYS A 573 -7.96 29.99 -0.43
CA LYS A 573 -7.42 30.54 0.83
C LYS A 573 -8.53 30.99 1.78
N ILE A 574 -8.20 31.09 3.07
CA ILE A 574 -9.10 31.57 4.13
C ILE A 574 -9.26 33.11 4.05
N THR A 575 -10.48 33.61 4.24
CA THR A 575 -10.83 35.05 4.27
C THR A 575 -11.37 35.53 5.63
N GLU A 576 -11.91 34.61 6.43
CA GLU A 576 -12.33 34.86 7.82
C GLU A 576 -12.20 33.54 8.58
N ILE A 577 -11.87 33.62 9.87
CA ILE A 577 -11.86 32.48 10.78
C ILE A 577 -12.46 32.90 12.11
N ALA A 578 -13.24 32.02 12.73
CA ALA A 578 -13.72 32.18 14.08
C ALA A 578 -13.53 30.92 14.91
N VAL A 579 -13.34 31.10 16.21
CA VAL A 579 -13.20 30.04 17.21
C VAL A 579 -14.09 30.41 18.40
N VAL A 580 -15.01 29.52 18.75
CA VAL A 580 -15.85 29.60 19.95
C VAL A 580 -15.49 28.42 20.84
N GLN A 581 -14.88 28.68 21.99
CA GLN A 581 -14.54 27.64 22.95
C GLN A 581 -15.71 27.40 23.89
N VAL A 582 -16.13 26.14 23.99
CA VAL A 582 -17.23 25.69 24.84
C VAL A 582 -16.70 24.68 25.85
N GLN A 583 -17.07 24.84 27.10
CA GLN A 583 -16.78 23.90 28.17
C GLN A 583 -18.03 23.74 29.03
N THR A 584 -18.37 22.49 29.40
CA THR A 584 -19.57 22.20 30.21
C THR A 584 -20.87 22.81 29.69
N GLY A 585 -20.99 23.01 28.37
CA GLY A 585 -22.14 23.64 27.73
C GLY A 585 -22.14 25.17 27.71
N GLU A 586 -21.14 25.83 28.28
CA GLU A 586 -21.01 27.28 28.31
C GLU A 586 -19.88 27.77 27.40
N VAL A 587 -20.09 28.93 26.77
CA VAL A 587 -19.05 29.60 25.99
C VAL A 587 -18.06 30.25 26.94
N ILE A 588 -16.81 29.77 26.95
CA ILE A 588 -15.75 30.28 27.82
C ILE A 588 -14.82 31.28 27.11
N ASN A 589 -14.79 31.27 25.78
CA ASN A 589 -13.96 32.18 24.99
C ASN A 589 -14.49 32.30 23.55
N GLN A 590 -14.29 33.46 22.93
CA GLN A 590 -14.61 33.71 21.52
C GLN A 590 -13.51 34.54 20.87
N TRP A 591 -13.12 34.15 19.67
CA TRP A 591 -12.14 34.88 18.85
C TRP A 591 -12.53 34.81 17.39
N ALA A 592 -12.34 35.90 16.65
CA ALA A 592 -12.54 35.94 15.21
C ALA A 592 -11.56 36.91 14.55
N SER A 593 -11.20 36.64 13.30
CA SER A 593 -10.33 37.50 12.51
C SER A 593 -10.67 37.41 11.03
N LEU A 594 -10.69 38.56 10.36
CA LEU A 594 -10.57 38.60 8.90
C LEU A 594 -9.14 38.23 8.52
N ILE A 595 -8.99 37.53 7.40
CA ILE A 595 -7.70 37.09 6.89
C ILE A 595 -7.50 37.65 5.49
N ASN A 596 -6.34 38.25 5.24
CA ASN A 596 -5.93 38.58 3.89
C ASN A 596 -5.56 37.29 3.14
N PRO A 597 -6.34 36.87 2.12
CA PRO A 597 -6.09 35.62 1.41
C PRO A 597 -4.94 35.74 0.39
N GLU A 598 -4.37 36.93 0.22
CA GLU A 598 -3.34 37.26 -0.79
C GLU A 598 -3.77 36.92 -2.23
N ARG A 599 -5.08 37.00 -2.50
CA ARG A 599 -5.68 36.71 -3.81
C ARG A 599 -7.05 37.37 -3.98
N SER A 600 -7.53 37.43 -5.22
CA SER A 600 -8.88 37.92 -5.52
C SER A 600 -9.96 37.00 -4.95
N ILE A 601 -10.98 37.60 -4.33
CA ILE A 601 -12.21 36.92 -3.89
C ILE A 601 -13.21 36.93 -5.06
N PRO A 602 -13.70 35.76 -5.52
CA PRO A 602 -14.68 35.71 -6.60
C PRO A 602 -15.99 36.44 -6.25
N PRO A 603 -16.67 37.11 -7.21
CA PRO A 603 -17.90 37.87 -6.93
C PRO A 603 -19.02 37.05 -6.28
N PHE A 604 -19.14 35.77 -6.63
CA PHE A 604 -20.15 34.89 -6.02
C PHE A 604 -19.86 34.60 -4.53
N ILE A 605 -18.59 34.53 -4.12
CA ILE A 605 -18.19 34.38 -2.71
C ILE A 605 -18.51 35.67 -1.95
N THR A 606 -18.14 36.84 -2.50
CA THR A 606 -18.48 38.12 -1.86
C THR A 606 -19.99 38.32 -1.71
N LYS A 607 -20.79 37.84 -2.68
CA LYS A 607 -22.26 37.84 -2.55
C LYS A 607 -22.77 36.89 -1.45
N LEU A 608 -22.09 35.75 -1.27
CA LEU A 608 -22.47 34.74 -0.28
C LEU A 608 -22.12 35.16 1.15
N THR A 609 -20.89 35.63 1.36
CA THR A 609 -20.33 35.89 2.71
C THR A 609 -20.36 37.37 3.11
N GLY A 610 -20.57 38.27 2.14
CA GLY A 610 -20.43 39.71 2.33
C GLY A 610 -18.97 40.19 2.41
N ILE A 611 -17.98 39.29 2.43
CA ILE A 611 -16.56 39.63 2.54
C ILE A 611 -16.03 40.07 1.17
N ASN A 612 -15.60 41.33 1.08
CA ASN A 612 -15.05 41.91 -0.13
C ASN A 612 -13.54 42.20 0.02
N ALA A 613 -12.88 42.46 -1.11
CA ALA A 613 -11.44 42.71 -1.17
C ALA A 613 -11.00 43.95 -0.36
N ALA A 614 -11.89 44.90 -0.08
CA ALA A 614 -11.54 46.07 0.75
C ALA A 614 -11.48 45.71 2.24
N MET A 615 -12.34 44.79 2.71
CA MET A 615 -12.35 44.34 4.10
C MET A 615 -11.10 43.57 4.50
N VAL A 616 -10.60 42.72 3.58
CA VAL A 616 -9.45 41.83 3.86
C VAL A 616 -8.11 42.43 3.45
N ARG A 617 -8.08 43.63 2.85
CA ARG A 617 -6.85 44.23 2.32
C ARG A 617 -5.80 44.46 3.41
N ASP A 618 -6.26 45.05 4.51
CA ASP A 618 -5.42 45.43 5.65
C ASP A 618 -5.59 44.46 6.83
N ALA A 619 -6.27 43.33 6.60
CA ALA A 619 -6.40 42.24 7.56
C ALA A 619 -5.08 41.44 7.65
N PRO A 620 -4.80 40.78 8.79
CA PRO A 620 -3.60 39.96 8.92
C PRO A 620 -3.59 38.79 7.93
N ARG A 621 -2.41 38.39 7.50
CA ARG A 621 -2.21 37.13 6.77
C ARG A 621 -2.33 35.95 7.73
N PHE A 622 -2.55 34.75 7.20
CA PHE A 622 -2.67 33.56 8.04
C PHE A 622 -1.41 33.34 8.90
N GLU A 623 -0.22 33.61 8.37
CA GLU A 623 1.05 33.49 9.10
C GLU A 623 1.10 34.36 10.37
N GLU A 624 0.43 35.51 10.35
CA GLU A 624 0.42 36.48 11.46
C GLU A 624 -0.53 36.07 12.59
N VAL A 625 -1.52 35.21 12.31
CA VAL A 625 -2.48 34.69 13.31
C VAL A 625 -2.24 33.24 13.68
N ALA A 626 -1.32 32.55 13.00
CA ALA A 626 -1.10 31.11 13.14
C ALA A 626 -0.77 30.72 14.60
N ASP A 627 0.14 31.42 15.27
CA ASP A 627 0.51 31.10 16.65
C ASP A 627 -0.63 31.38 17.64
N THR A 628 -1.39 32.45 17.43
CA THR A 628 -2.59 32.76 18.22
C THR A 628 -3.65 31.66 18.06
N LEU A 629 -3.93 31.25 16.83
CA LEU A 629 -4.87 30.17 16.54
C LEU A 629 -4.41 28.85 17.17
N ARG A 630 -3.13 28.51 17.06
CA ARG A 630 -2.57 27.30 17.68
C ARG A 630 -2.71 27.32 19.19
N SER A 631 -2.44 28.47 19.81
CA SER A 631 -2.59 28.65 21.26
C SER A 631 -4.04 28.51 21.70
N LEU A 632 -4.99 29.07 20.94
CA LEU A 632 -6.42 28.95 21.23
C LEU A 632 -6.91 27.50 21.14
N LEU A 633 -6.46 26.75 20.12
CA LEU A 633 -6.92 25.38 19.88
C LEU A 633 -6.25 24.32 20.79
N LYS A 634 -5.14 24.67 21.46
CA LYS A 634 -4.36 23.75 22.28
C LYS A 634 -5.21 23.12 23.40
N GLY A 635 -5.15 21.79 23.52
CA GLY A 635 -5.86 21.05 24.57
C GLY A 635 -7.38 20.97 24.40
N SER A 636 -7.90 21.32 23.22
CA SER A 636 -9.33 21.29 22.92
C SER A 636 -9.65 20.36 21.75
N VAL A 637 -10.93 20.04 21.57
CA VAL A 637 -11.46 19.34 20.41
C VAL A 637 -11.77 20.31 19.30
N PHE A 638 -11.26 20.07 18.10
CA PHE A 638 -11.68 20.83 16.92
C PHE A 638 -13.09 20.41 16.50
N VAL A 639 -14.06 21.30 16.61
CA VAL A 639 -15.44 21.04 16.21
C VAL A 639 -15.79 21.92 15.03
N ALA A 640 -16.46 21.38 14.02
CA ALA A 640 -17.01 22.18 12.93
C ALA A 640 -18.20 21.50 12.25
N HIS A 641 -19.05 22.31 11.60
CA HIS A 641 -20.22 21.84 10.87
C HIS A 641 -19.82 21.40 9.46
N ASN A 642 -19.39 20.14 9.33
CA ASN A 642 -18.62 19.56 8.21
C ASN A 642 -17.10 19.68 8.39
N VAL A 643 -16.62 19.17 9.53
CA VAL A 643 -15.24 19.33 10.03
C VAL A 643 -14.10 19.14 9.03
N ASN A 644 -14.25 18.28 8.02
CA ASN A 644 -13.17 18.05 7.06
C ASN A 644 -12.90 19.25 6.15
N PHE A 645 -13.87 20.15 5.99
CA PHE A 645 -13.71 21.37 5.22
C PHE A 645 -12.79 22.35 5.95
N ASP A 646 -13.21 22.82 7.12
CA ASP A 646 -12.52 23.83 7.94
C ASP A 646 -11.14 23.34 8.37
N TYR A 647 -11.10 22.12 8.91
CA TYR A 647 -9.86 21.47 9.32
C TYR A 647 -8.90 21.28 8.13
N GLY A 648 -9.43 20.96 6.95
CA GLY A 648 -8.65 20.77 5.73
C GLY A 648 -7.95 22.05 5.29
N PHE A 649 -8.65 23.19 5.34
CA PHE A 649 -8.08 24.50 5.03
C PHE A 649 -7.04 24.93 6.06
N ILE A 650 -7.33 24.83 7.35
CA ILE A 650 -6.39 25.20 8.41
C ILE A 650 -5.12 24.34 8.31
N ARG A 651 -5.26 23.03 8.10
CA ARG A 651 -4.13 22.13 7.87
C ARG A 651 -3.31 22.53 6.63
N LYS A 652 -3.97 22.94 5.54
CA LYS A 652 -3.31 23.40 4.32
C LYS A 652 -2.53 24.70 4.56
N GLU A 653 -3.08 25.64 5.32
CA GLU A 653 -2.40 26.90 5.64
C GLU A 653 -1.18 26.65 6.54
N TYR A 654 -1.28 25.83 7.59
CA TYR A 654 -0.10 25.45 8.39
C TYR A 654 0.95 24.69 7.58
N ALA A 655 0.54 23.79 6.68
CA ALA A 655 1.47 23.08 5.81
C ALA A 655 2.24 24.04 4.89
N ALA A 656 1.62 25.13 4.44
CA ALA A 656 2.30 26.17 3.66
C ALA A 656 3.37 26.92 4.47
N LEU A 657 3.23 26.95 5.80
CA LEU A 657 4.23 27.49 6.74
C LEU A 657 5.29 26.45 7.15
N GLY A 658 5.28 25.25 6.57
CA GLY A 658 6.16 24.15 6.97
C GLY A 658 5.81 23.53 8.33
N GLN A 659 4.61 23.80 8.86
CA GLN A 659 4.17 23.30 10.16
C GLN A 659 3.11 22.21 10.02
N GLY A 660 3.18 21.20 10.90
CA GLY A 660 2.12 20.20 11.04
C GLY A 660 0.90 20.73 11.79
N PHE A 661 -0.29 20.24 11.41
CA PHE A 661 -1.54 20.49 12.14
C PHE A 661 -2.33 19.19 12.31
N LYS A 662 -2.27 18.63 13.52
CA LYS A 662 -2.97 17.42 13.95
C LYS A 662 -3.61 17.69 15.31
N MET A 663 -4.92 17.47 15.44
CA MET A 663 -5.63 17.51 16.71
C MET A 663 -6.91 16.67 16.64
N PRO A 664 -7.46 16.23 17.79
CA PRO A 664 -8.75 15.56 17.85
C PRO A 664 -9.86 16.41 17.22
N LYS A 665 -10.78 15.78 16.48
CA LYS A 665 -11.83 16.50 15.75
C LYS A 665 -13.20 15.84 15.82
N LEU A 666 -14.26 16.65 15.81
CA LEU A 666 -15.65 16.21 15.86
C LEU A 666 -16.48 16.94 14.79
N CYS A 667 -17.34 16.19 14.08
CA CYS A 667 -18.21 16.73 13.05
C CYS A 667 -19.66 16.81 13.53
N THR A 668 -20.20 18.01 13.70
CA THR A 668 -21.58 18.16 14.18
C THR A 668 -22.60 17.58 13.20
N VAL A 669 -22.32 17.51 11.89
CA VAL A 669 -23.20 16.82 10.93
C VAL A 669 -23.34 15.33 11.23
N VAL A 670 -22.22 14.67 11.55
CA VAL A 670 -22.20 13.23 11.89
C VAL A 670 -22.91 13.02 13.22
N GLU A 671 -22.61 13.86 14.21
CA GLU A 671 -23.20 13.74 15.54
C GLU A 671 -24.69 14.10 15.55
N SER A 672 -25.14 15.10 14.79
CA SER A 672 -26.56 15.43 14.60
C SER A 672 -27.33 14.27 13.98
N ARG A 673 -26.77 13.56 12.99
CA ARG A 673 -27.43 12.36 12.40
C ARG A 673 -27.61 11.24 13.42
N ARG A 674 -26.67 11.09 14.35
CA ARG A 674 -26.74 10.10 15.45
C ARG A 674 -27.74 10.52 16.52
N ALA A 675 -27.71 11.79 16.93
CA ALA A 675 -28.59 12.33 17.96
C ALA A 675 -30.04 12.42 17.48
N PHE A 676 -30.26 12.93 16.25
CA PHE A 676 -31.55 13.28 15.68
C PHE A 676 -31.79 12.56 14.34
N PRO A 677 -32.08 11.25 14.35
CA PRO A 677 -32.26 10.51 13.12
C PRO A 677 -33.51 10.98 12.35
N LYS A 678 -33.50 10.80 11.02
CA LYS A 678 -34.63 11.04 10.09
C LYS A 678 -34.98 12.51 9.77
N LEU A 679 -34.13 13.48 10.11
CA LEU A 679 -34.30 14.85 9.59
C LEU A 679 -34.09 14.91 8.07
N LYS A 680 -34.85 15.78 7.39
CA LYS A 680 -34.80 15.97 5.92
C LYS A 680 -33.48 16.58 5.43
N SER A 681 -32.83 17.37 6.27
CA SER A 681 -31.57 18.04 5.97
C SER A 681 -30.77 18.23 7.26
N TYR A 682 -29.44 18.21 7.14
CA TYR A 682 -28.49 18.42 8.23
C TYR A 682 -27.52 19.57 7.95
N SER A 683 -27.85 20.47 7.01
CA SER A 683 -27.10 21.73 6.85
C SER A 683 -27.35 22.65 8.05
N LEU A 684 -26.36 23.42 8.47
CA LEU A 684 -26.44 24.30 9.64
C LEU A 684 -27.70 25.17 9.64
N GLY A 685 -27.99 25.89 8.55
CA GLY A 685 -29.19 26.73 8.47
C GLY A 685 -30.52 26.00 8.66
N ASN A 686 -30.65 24.77 8.15
CA ASN A 686 -31.85 23.96 8.35
C ASN A 686 -31.97 23.43 9.79
N LEU A 687 -30.85 23.05 10.40
CA LEU A 687 -30.84 22.59 11.79
C LEU A 687 -31.08 23.75 12.75
N ALA A 688 -30.49 24.91 12.49
CA ALA A 688 -30.72 26.13 13.24
C ALA A 688 -32.20 26.54 13.19
N ALA A 689 -32.81 26.53 12.01
CA ALA A 689 -34.25 26.78 11.88
C ALA A 689 -35.12 25.71 12.59
N HIS A 690 -34.71 24.44 12.54
CA HIS A 690 -35.47 23.34 13.14
C HIS A 690 -35.44 23.35 14.68
N PHE A 691 -34.30 23.71 15.26
CA PHE A 691 -34.08 23.72 16.72
C PHE A 691 -34.13 25.13 17.33
N GLU A 692 -34.55 26.13 16.54
CA GLU A 692 -34.64 27.53 16.96
C GLU A 692 -33.31 28.09 17.50
N LEU A 693 -32.19 27.71 16.88
CA LEU A 693 -30.85 28.18 17.22
C LEU A 693 -30.60 29.59 16.64
N ASN A 694 -29.78 30.37 17.32
CA ASN A 694 -29.60 31.78 17.01
C ASN A 694 -28.56 31.99 15.88
N LEU A 695 -29.00 31.85 14.62
CA LEU A 695 -28.16 32.04 13.43
C LEU A 695 -28.45 33.39 12.76
N THR A 696 -28.01 34.48 13.39
CA THR A 696 -28.07 35.83 12.79
C THR A 696 -26.83 36.09 11.95
N ASN A 697 -26.97 36.60 10.72
CA ASN A 697 -25.88 36.78 9.75
C ASN A 697 -25.19 35.48 9.30
N HIS A 698 -25.97 34.51 8.81
CA HIS A 698 -25.43 33.30 8.18
C HIS A 698 -24.39 33.62 7.11
N HIS A 699 -23.31 32.83 7.03
CA HIS A 699 -22.09 33.09 6.21
C HIS A 699 -21.16 34.17 6.76
N ARG A 700 -21.12 34.27 8.10
CA ARG A 700 -20.07 34.95 8.86
C ARG A 700 -19.51 33.96 9.85
N ALA A 701 -18.19 33.81 9.89
CA ALA A 701 -17.55 32.72 10.62
C ALA A 701 -17.97 32.66 12.10
N LEU A 702 -18.02 33.82 12.79
CA LEU A 702 -18.38 33.85 14.21
C LEU A 702 -19.84 33.49 14.47
N ALA A 703 -20.76 33.88 13.58
CA ALA A 703 -22.17 33.53 13.69
C ALA A 703 -22.39 32.03 13.49
N ASP A 704 -21.80 31.47 12.44
CA ASP A 704 -21.92 30.05 12.11
C ASP A 704 -21.24 29.17 13.18
N ALA A 705 -20.08 29.59 13.72
CA ALA A 705 -19.41 28.91 14.84
C ALA A 705 -20.23 28.95 16.13
N THR A 706 -20.88 30.08 16.44
CA THR A 706 -21.73 30.22 17.64
C THR A 706 -22.99 29.36 17.52
N ALA A 707 -23.69 29.37 16.38
CA ALA A 707 -24.82 28.48 16.16
C ALA A 707 -24.41 26.99 16.18
N THR A 708 -23.21 26.68 15.68
CA THR A 708 -22.66 25.32 15.76
C THR A 708 -22.34 24.91 17.21
N ALA A 709 -21.91 25.84 18.07
CA ALA A 709 -21.72 25.62 19.50
C ALA A 709 -23.05 25.31 20.22
N GLU A 710 -24.10 26.09 19.94
CA GLU A 710 -25.45 25.80 20.47
C GLU A 710 -25.95 24.42 20.01
N LEU A 711 -25.74 24.09 18.73
CA LEU A 711 -26.08 22.78 18.18
C LEU A 711 -25.31 21.65 18.87
N LEU A 712 -24.01 21.83 19.13
CA LEU A 712 -23.17 20.86 19.83
C LEU A 712 -23.72 20.57 21.24
N ASN A 713 -24.08 21.62 21.99
CA ASN A 713 -24.67 21.47 23.31
C ASN A 713 -25.97 20.66 23.26
N LEU A 714 -26.85 20.93 22.29
CA LEU A 714 -28.09 20.20 22.11
C LEU A 714 -27.87 18.71 21.78
N ILE A 715 -26.88 18.43 20.91
CA ILE A 715 -26.46 17.06 20.58
C ILE A 715 -26.02 16.32 21.85
N GLN A 716 -25.12 16.92 22.64
CA GLN A 716 -24.57 16.29 23.85
C GLN A 716 -25.66 16.00 24.88
N GLN A 717 -26.55 16.97 25.15
CA GLN A 717 -27.69 16.78 26.05
C GLN A 717 -28.59 15.63 25.60
N THR A 718 -28.82 15.51 24.29
CA THR A 718 -29.65 14.43 23.71
C THR A 718 -28.99 13.06 23.84
N GLN A 719 -27.67 12.99 23.64
CA GLN A 719 -26.91 11.75 23.76
C GLN A 719 -26.84 11.28 25.22
N SER A 720 -26.61 12.19 26.18
CA SER A 720 -26.61 11.87 27.62
C SER A 720 -27.94 11.28 28.08
N LYS A 721 -29.08 11.84 27.63
CA LYS A 721 -30.43 11.32 27.93
C LYS A 721 -30.71 9.92 27.37
N LYS A 722 -29.98 9.47 26.35
CA LYS A 722 -30.12 8.11 25.79
C LYS A 722 -29.24 7.10 26.51
N ALA A 723 -28.21 7.56 27.22
CA ALA A 723 -27.26 6.72 27.94
C ALA A 723 -27.68 6.47 29.40
N SER A 724 -28.47 7.38 29.98
CA SER A 724 -29.25 7.21 31.21
C SER A 724 -30.53 6.41 30.96
#